data_AF-A0A8C6SB23-F1
#
_entry.id   AF-A0A8C6SB23-F1
#
_cell.length_a   1.000
_cell.length_b   1.000
_cell.length_c   1.000
_cell.angle_alpha   90.00
_cell.angle_beta   90.00
_cell.angle_gamma   90.00
#
_symmetry.space_group_name_H-M   'P 1'
#
loop_
_entity.id
_entity.type
_entity.pdbx_description
1 polymer ?
#
loop_
_entity_poly.entity_id
_entity_poly.type
_entity_poly.pdbx_seq_one_letter_code
_entity_poly.pdbx_strand_id
1 'polypeptide(L)'
;MDKDCLSKAEASGMTSISFSAMGTGNLGFSRPEVWALLLENVLEISRKKPKNLQRVQVVLFPGDAQTIQVFSDEFQKKFPKAGGSSTAAAAAPSGGVFSKVVSTSSSHETKMGGVSVQVITGDITKETTDVIVNSSNEKFSLKSGVSKAILEAAGPAVENECQTLAERRDVLTQPGNLRCQKILHLVGQTDLGKIQVCVRDALLLCIKHKLRSVAFPAIGTGNPGNVGARGVADAMFDAVIEALTKNPSSSLKSVKVVIFQNQMLQDFHDSLQQRAAAPNPSGQQEVTVSSSSAALSTALFAPALPQKAVASGGDFVMEAVKPAPLCFHICGDSTLKVNAAKKKIDSILSKNLSIIPIKDESRSAGVGIRVEAANGQGSVSVEGLDSDLLTVTTQIHEMLKAARQEEDLNQKAALLSAVVEWQYAPAGQDYKSFDAKTNYELEQALERDLKQVKVKLNGQEFTVKLPNGPVNNSGSSTPLLTRVAFSSDLPESWDSMNTSGTKAIALTPGSAEYVTVEQLFKASCNKTITKIERIQNPVLWQSLQIKRRAMDQKNGHSNNERRLFHGTSADTVEFINEHGFNRSYAGKNATAYGNGTYFAVNASYSSSDTYSRPGANGDKLMYLCSVLTGDFTTGASGMIDAPLKKSGSIDRFDSVVDNTTRPSMFIIFHDSHAYPEYLITFR
;
A
#
# COMPACT_ATOMS: atom_id res chain seq x y z
N MET A 1 18.10 32.96 27.86
CA MET A 1 18.12 31.56 27.39
C MET A 1 19.25 31.35 26.38
N ASP A 2 19.26 32.07 25.27
CA ASP A 2 20.21 31.90 24.15
C ASP A 2 21.69 31.96 24.56
N LYS A 3 22.04 32.92 25.43
CA LYS A 3 23.39 33.10 25.99
C LYS A 3 23.90 31.86 26.74
N ASP A 4 23.04 31.18 27.48
CA ASP A 4 23.39 29.96 28.22
C ASP A 4 23.54 28.77 27.28
N CYS A 5 22.69 28.69 26.25
CA CYS A 5 22.78 27.66 25.20
C CYS A 5 24.10 27.78 24.41
N LEU A 6 24.46 28.99 23.99
CA LEU A 6 25.74 29.28 23.32
C LEU A 6 26.93 28.90 24.20
N SER A 7 26.91 29.27 25.48
CA SER A 7 27.99 28.98 26.43
C SER A 7 28.13 27.47 26.72
N LYS A 8 27.00 26.75 26.84
CA LYS A 8 27.00 25.30 27.04
C LYS A 8 27.49 24.52 25.81
N ALA A 9 27.15 24.95 24.60
CA ALA A 9 27.63 24.30 23.38
C ALA A 9 29.16 24.37 23.25
N GLU A 10 29.73 25.55 23.50
CA GLU A 10 31.19 25.74 23.53
C GLU A 10 31.87 24.88 24.61
N ALA A 11 31.33 24.88 25.84
CA ALA A 11 31.86 24.07 26.94
C ALA A 11 31.74 22.55 26.70
N SER A 12 30.77 22.13 25.88
CA SER A 12 30.54 20.72 25.51
C SER A 12 31.30 20.29 24.25
N GLY A 13 32.18 21.14 23.70
CA GLY A 13 32.99 20.81 22.52
C GLY A 13 32.23 20.83 21.19
N MET A 14 31.03 21.40 21.14
CA MET A 14 30.17 21.36 19.94
C MET A 14 30.64 22.39 18.90
N THR A 15 30.82 21.95 17.65
CA THR A 15 31.30 22.81 16.56
C THR A 15 30.22 23.69 15.93
N SER A 16 28.94 23.38 16.14
CA SER A 16 27.82 24.16 15.62
C SER A 16 26.58 24.10 16.50
N ILE A 17 25.76 25.15 16.47
CA ILE A 17 24.44 25.23 17.14
C ILE A 17 23.43 25.95 16.24
N SER A 18 22.16 25.56 16.35
CA SER A 18 21.03 26.21 15.67
C SER A 18 20.02 26.79 16.67
N PHE A 19 19.50 27.98 16.38
CA PHE A 19 18.42 28.63 17.13
C PHE A 19 17.21 28.88 16.21
N SER A 20 16.00 28.72 16.73
CA SER A 20 14.79 29.24 16.09
C SER A 20 14.50 30.68 16.55
N ALA A 21 13.53 31.35 15.93
CA ALA A 21 13.00 32.64 16.41
C ALA A 21 12.14 32.44 17.67
N MET A 22 12.77 32.06 18.78
CA MET A 22 12.09 31.71 20.02
C MET A 22 11.32 32.92 20.58
N GLY A 23 10.01 32.74 20.77
CA GLY A 23 9.11 33.78 21.32
C GLY A 23 8.21 34.47 20.30
N THR A 24 8.53 34.48 19.00
CA THR A 24 7.74 35.24 17.99
C THR A 24 6.42 34.56 17.58
N GLY A 25 6.22 33.30 17.95
CA GLY A 25 4.97 32.55 17.77
C GLY A 25 3.95 32.83 18.88
N ASN A 26 3.38 31.78 19.47
CA ASN A 26 2.29 31.85 20.46
C ASN A 26 2.57 32.68 21.73
N LEU A 27 3.83 33.04 22.00
CA LEU A 27 4.22 33.92 23.12
C LEU A 27 4.15 35.42 22.76
N GLY A 28 3.94 35.75 21.49
CA GLY A 28 3.63 37.12 21.04
C GLY A 28 4.78 38.13 21.08
N PHE A 29 6.03 37.69 21.27
CA PHE A 29 7.16 38.62 21.35
C PHE A 29 7.48 39.27 20.00
N SER A 30 7.92 40.53 20.06
CA SER A 30 8.19 41.37 18.88
C SER A 30 9.33 40.80 18.03
N ARG A 31 9.07 40.56 16.74
CA ARG A 31 10.02 39.95 15.80
C ARG A 31 11.36 40.71 15.72
N PRO A 32 11.41 42.06 15.61
CA PRO A 32 12.67 42.79 15.61
C PRO A 32 13.45 42.68 16.93
N GLU A 33 12.75 42.63 18.07
CA GLU A 33 13.38 42.56 19.40
C GLU A 33 14.00 41.18 19.66
N VAL A 34 13.30 40.10 19.31
CA VAL A 34 13.83 38.73 19.39
C VAL A 34 15.08 38.59 18.52
N TRP A 35 15.06 39.14 17.29
CA TRP A 35 16.24 39.16 16.43
C TRP A 35 17.41 39.94 17.07
N ALA A 36 17.15 41.15 17.57
CA ALA A 36 18.18 42.00 18.16
C ALA A 36 18.87 41.32 19.36
N LEU A 37 18.08 40.71 20.26
CA LEU A 37 18.58 39.98 21.43
C LEU A 37 19.39 38.73 21.04
N LEU A 38 18.89 37.93 20.08
CA LEU A 38 19.60 36.74 19.60
C LEU A 38 20.95 37.12 18.97
N LEU A 39 20.94 38.14 18.09
CA LEU A 39 22.14 38.60 17.42
C LEU A 39 23.17 39.23 18.39
N GLU A 40 22.71 39.98 19.39
CA GLU A 40 23.59 40.53 20.43
C GLU A 40 24.31 39.41 21.19
N ASN A 41 23.60 38.36 21.61
CA ASN A 41 24.19 37.21 22.30
C ASN A 41 25.21 36.46 21.42
N VAL A 42 24.92 36.27 20.13
CA VAL A 42 25.84 35.64 19.16
C VAL A 42 27.10 36.49 18.95
N LEU A 43 26.96 37.82 18.86
CA LEU A 43 28.09 38.73 18.77
C LEU A 43 28.91 38.79 20.07
N GLU A 44 28.28 38.68 21.24
CA GLU A 44 28.99 38.63 22.53
C GLU A 44 29.86 37.38 22.66
N ILE A 45 29.35 36.19 22.33
CA ILE A 45 30.18 34.98 22.37
C ILE A 45 31.26 34.99 21.28
N SER A 46 30.95 35.45 20.07
CA SER A 46 31.94 35.57 18.98
C SER A 46 33.14 36.43 19.39
N ARG A 47 32.91 37.57 20.06
CA ARG A 47 33.98 38.43 20.62
C ARG A 47 34.88 37.72 21.64
N LYS A 48 34.36 36.72 22.36
CA LYS A 48 35.13 35.91 23.32
C LYS A 48 36.01 34.84 22.65
N LYS A 49 35.94 34.69 21.31
CA LYS A 49 36.72 33.74 20.50
C LYS A 49 36.57 32.30 21.01
N PRO A 50 35.37 31.68 20.85
CA PRO A 50 35.15 30.28 21.20
C PRO A 50 36.19 29.37 20.52
N LYS A 51 36.62 28.32 21.22
CA LYS A 51 37.60 27.35 20.73
C LYS A 51 36.95 26.29 19.85
N ASN A 52 35.73 25.89 20.18
CA ASN A 52 35.04 24.76 19.53
C ASN A 52 33.92 25.26 18.61
N LEU A 53 33.08 26.18 19.09
CA LEU A 53 31.86 26.62 18.40
C LEU A 53 32.16 27.55 17.22
N GLN A 54 32.10 27.02 16.01
CA GLN A 54 32.48 27.71 14.77
C GLN A 54 31.28 28.21 13.95
N ARG A 55 30.10 27.59 14.09
CA ARG A 55 28.90 27.92 13.30
C ARG A 55 27.67 28.12 14.19
N VAL A 56 27.06 29.29 14.13
CA VAL A 56 25.72 29.54 14.67
C VAL A 56 24.77 29.73 13.50
N GLN A 57 23.69 28.95 13.46
CA GLN A 57 22.61 29.08 12.47
C GLN A 57 21.35 29.61 13.14
N VAL A 58 20.62 30.48 12.46
CA VAL A 58 19.27 30.90 12.85
C VAL A 58 18.30 30.30 11.84
N VAL A 59 17.47 29.38 12.30
CA VAL A 59 16.58 28.56 11.48
C VAL A 59 15.16 29.08 11.64
N LEU A 60 14.63 29.67 10.57
CA LEU A 60 13.31 30.30 10.54
C LEU A 60 12.32 29.41 9.82
N PHE A 61 11.10 29.31 10.36
CA PHE A 61 10.06 28.47 9.77
C PHE A 61 9.56 29.06 8.44
N PRO A 62 9.63 28.34 7.30
CA PRO A 62 9.32 28.87 5.98
C PRO A 62 7.91 29.48 5.82
N GLY A 63 6.94 29.04 6.63
CA GLY A 63 5.59 29.59 6.64
C GLY A 63 5.43 30.92 7.40
N ASP A 64 6.38 31.31 8.26
CA ASP A 64 6.36 32.59 8.97
C ASP A 64 7.12 33.67 8.19
N ALA A 65 6.56 34.02 7.03
CA ALA A 65 7.13 35.03 6.13
C ALA A 65 7.37 36.38 6.82
N GLN A 66 6.58 36.73 7.85
CA GLN A 66 6.79 37.96 8.64
C GLN A 66 8.07 37.89 9.48
N THR A 67 8.33 36.77 10.17
CA THR A 67 9.59 36.60 10.92
C THR A 67 10.78 36.52 9.98
N ILE A 68 10.67 35.79 8.85
CA ILE A 68 11.75 35.69 7.85
C ILE A 68 12.13 37.05 7.29
N GLN A 69 11.15 37.84 6.86
CA GLN A 69 11.39 39.17 6.31
C GLN A 69 12.10 40.08 7.33
N VAL A 70 11.55 40.17 8.55
CA VAL A 70 12.12 41.01 9.61
C VAL A 70 13.56 40.60 9.98
N PHE A 71 13.82 39.31 10.17
CA PHE A 71 15.15 38.83 10.53
C PHE A 71 16.16 39.02 9.38
N SER A 72 15.73 38.81 8.13
CA SER A 72 16.58 39.01 6.95
C SER A 72 16.91 40.48 6.72
N ASP A 73 15.93 41.37 6.84
CA ASP A 73 16.11 42.81 6.71
C ASP A 73 17.06 43.34 7.81
N GLU A 74 16.84 42.95 9.06
CA GLU A 74 17.71 43.35 10.16
C GLU A 74 19.12 42.73 10.09
N PHE A 75 19.26 41.50 9.58
CA PHE A 75 20.58 40.89 9.30
C PHE A 75 21.31 41.67 8.19
N GLN A 76 20.64 41.98 7.09
CA GLN A 76 21.26 42.65 5.95
C GLN A 76 21.55 44.13 6.22
N LYS A 77 20.73 44.81 7.04
CA LYS A 77 21.05 46.12 7.65
C LYS A 77 22.32 46.06 8.50
N LYS A 78 22.53 44.97 9.26
CA LYS A 78 23.71 44.80 10.12
C LYS A 78 24.96 44.37 9.34
N PHE A 79 24.82 43.60 8.27
CA PHE A 79 25.91 43.00 7.50
C PHE A 79 25.76 43.26 5.98
N PRO A 80 25.98 44.51 5.49
CA PRO A 80 25.59 44.91 4.13
C PRO A 80 26.43 44.33 2.96
N LYS A 81 27.35 43.39 3.21
CA LYS A 81 28.40 42.98 2.25
C LYS A 81 28.37 41.50 1.81
N ALA A 82 27.28 40.78 2.06
CA ALA A 82 27.12 39.38 1.61
C ALA A 82 26.14 39.27 0.42
N GLY A 83 26.59 38.75 -0.74
CA GLY A 83 25.72 38.49 -1.92
C GLY A 83 26.47 38.11 -3.22
N GLY A 84 25.82 37.35 -4.13
CA GLY A 84 26.39 36.80 -5.39
C GLY A 84 25.49 36.90 -6.64
N SER A 85 25.92 36.34 -7.80
CA SER A 85 25.24 36.47 -9.12
C SER A 85 25.51 35.30 -10.11
N SER A 86 24.87 35.29 -11.30
CA SER A 86 24.51 34.08 -12.09
C SER A 86 24.90 34.00 -13.58
N THR A 87 25.25 32.79 -14.04
CA THR A 87 25.05 32.13 -15.38
C THR A 87 25.54 32.74 -16.72
N ALA A 88 26.37 31.96 -17.44
CA ALA A 88 26.38 31.79 -18.91
C ALA A 88 27.00 30.40 -19.29
N ALA A 89 26.79 29.91 -20.52
CA ALA A 89 26.87 28.47 -20.85
C ALA A 89 28.19 27.93 -21.44
N ALA A 90 28.53 26.67 -21.11
CA ALA A 90 29.40 25.74 -21.85
C ALA A 90 29.03 24.28 -21.50
N ALA A 91 29.48 23.29 -22.29
CA ALA A 91 28.90 21.93 -22.29
C ALA A 91 29.55 20.91 -21.32
N ALA A 92 28.69 20.04 -20.78
CA ALA A 92 28.94 18.78 -20.04
C ALA A 92 29.56 18.87 -18.62
N PRO A 93 29.28 17.88 -17.72
CA PRO A 93 28.30 16.80 -17.78
C PRO A 93 27.13 16.97 -16.79
N SER A 94 25.90 16.63 -17.22
CA SER A 94 24.78 16.39 -16.30
C SER A 94 24.69 14.89 -16.00
N GLY A 95 24.85 14.49 -14.74
CA GLY A 95 24.74 13.09 -14.32
C GLY A 95 24.13 12.98 -12.94
N GLY A 96 23.00 12.27 -12.84
CA GLY A 96 22.48 11.82 -11.57
C GLY A 96 23.22 10.58 -11.05
N VAL A 97 22.68 9.98 -9.99
CA VAL A 97 23.22 8.72 -9.42
C VAL A 97 23.20 7.59 -10.47
N PHE A 98 22.17 7.59 -11.32
CA PHE A 98 22.13 6.78 -12.54
C PHE A 98 22.48 7.63 -13.77
N SER A 99 23.07 6.97 -14.78
CA SER A 99 23.22 7.55 -16.12
C SER A 99 21.85 7.82 -16.80
N LYS A 100 21.87 8.45 -17.98
CA LYS A 100 20.66 8.60 -18.80
C LYS A 100 20.03 7.22 -19.09
N VAL A 101 18.73 7.07 -18.82
CA VAL A 101 17.96 5.86 -19.13
C VAL A 101 17.86 5.67 -20.65
N VAL A 102 18.09 4.43 -21.09
CA VAL A 102 17.88 3.96 -22.47
C VAL A 102 16.70 3.01 -22.47
N SER A 103 15.68 3.30 -23.27
CA SER A 103 14.43 2.53 -23.33
C SER A 103 14.25 1.85 -24.69
N THR A 104 13.80 0.59 -24.65
CA THR A 104 13.24 -0.14 -25.80
C THR A 104 11.75 -0.39 -25.56
N SER A 105 11.07 -1.12 -26.46
CA SER A 105 9.66 -1.50 -26.31
C SER A 105 9.38 -2.48 -25.16
N SER A 106 10.40 -3.11 -24.56
CA SER A 106 10.24 -4.14 -23.51
C SER A 106 11.30 -4.10 -22.41
N SER A 107 12.21 -3.13 -22.45
CA SER A 107 13.27 -2.95 -21.44
C SER A 107 13.64 -1.49 -21.24
N HIS A 108 14.04 -1.15 -20.01
CA HIS A 108 14.58 0.13 -19.62
C HIS A 108 15.89 -0.11 -18.87
N GLU A 109 16.99 0.46 -19.35
CA GLU A 109 18.33 0.26 -18.79
C GLU A 109 18.97 1.59 -18.41
N THR A 110 19.71 1.57 -17.31
CA THR A 110 20.69 2.61 -16.97
C THR A 110 21.93 1.98 -16.33
N LYS A 111 22.91 2.79 -15.94
CA LYS A 111 24.12 2.38 -15.24
C LYS A 111 24.33 3.18 -13.96
N MET A 112 24.83 2.51 -12.93
CA MET A 112 25.40 3.10 -11.73
C MET A 112 26.87 2.71 -11.68
N GLY A 113 27.76 3.65 -12.01
CA GLY A 113 29.17 3.34 -12.24
C GLY A 113 29.34 2.19 -13.26
N GLY A 114 29.99 1.10 -12.84
CA GLY A 114 30.21 -0.09 -13.65
C GLY A 114 29.08 -1.14 -13.66
N VAL A 115 27.91 -0.84 -13.09
CA VAL A 115 26.79 -1.79 -12.95
C VAL A 115 25.60 -1.37 -13.83
N SER A 116 25.13 -2.27 -14.69
CA SER A 116 23.87 -2.11 -15.42
C SER A 116 22.67 -2.36 -14.48
N VAL A 117 21.69 -1.46 -14.51
CA VAL A 117 20.43 -1.56 -13.76
C VAL A 117 19.29 -1.56 -14.76
N GLN A 118 18.51 -2.64 -14.79
CA GLN A 118 17.49 -2.90 -15.81
C GLN A 118 16.11 -3.13 -15.21
N VAL A 119 15.08 -2.67 -15.90
CA VAL A 119 13.68 -3.08 -15.74
C VAL A 119 13.26 -3.73 -17.05
N ILE A 120 12.73 -4.94 -17.01
CA ILE A 120 12.23 -5.64 -18.20
C ILE A 120 10.85 -6.23 -17.94
N THR A 121 10.03 -6.37 -18.98
CA THR A 121 8.84 -7.23 -18.90
C THR A 121 9.23 -8.67 -19.23
N GLY A 122 8.85 -9.64 -18.39
CA GLY A 122 9.19 -11.05 -18.62
C GLY A 122 8.81 -12.02 -17.50
N ASP A 123 9.12 -13.30 -17.73
CA ASP A 123 9.00 -14.40 -16.78
C ASP A 123 10.38 -14.67 -16.14
N ILE A 124 10.48 -14.46 -14.83
CA ILE A 124 11.74 -14.62 -14.07
C ILE A 124 12.29 -16.05 -14.12
N THR A 125 11.47 -17.06 -14.38
CA THR A 125 11.93 -18.45 -14.54
C THR A 125 12.72 -18.69 -15.83
N LYS A 126 12.75 -17.71 -16.74
CA LYS A 126 13.51 -17.77 -18.01
C LYS A 126 14.84 -17.01 -17.96
N GLU A 127 15.12 -16.33 -16.86
CA GLU A 127 16.36 -15.57 -16.67
C GLU A 127 17.60 -16.45 -16.61
N THR A 128 18.71 -15.90 -17.09
CA THR A 128 20.03 -16.57 -17.21
C THR A 128 21.10 -15.89 -16.35
N THR A 129 20.68 -15.07 -15.38
CA THR A 129 21.55 -14.42 -14.41
C THR A 129 22.19 -15.43 -13.45
N ASP A 130 23.26 -15.05 -12.77
CA ASP A 130 23.90 -15.92 -11.77
C ASP A 130 22.91 -16.25 -10.65
N VAL A 131 22.10 -15.28 -10.23
CA VAL A 131 21.02 -15.46 -9.25
C VAL A 131 19.69 -14.96 -9.79
N ILE A 132 18.61 -15.71 -9.53
CA ILE A 132 17.25 -15.16 -9.46
C ILE A 132 16.77 -15.14 -8.00
N VAL A 133 15.92 -14.19 -7.66
CA VAL A 133 15.39 -14.03 -6.31
C VAL A 133 13.98 -14.59 -6.22
N ASN A 134 13.75 -15.49 -5.27
CA ASN A 134 12.44 -15.99 -4.91
C ASN A 134 11.90 -15.27 -3.67
N SER A 135 10.70 -14.71 -3.76
CA SER A 135 9.95 -14.13 -2.65
C SER A 135 8.93 -15.14 -2.13
N SER A 136 9.23 -15.80 -1.02
CA SER A 136 8.48 -16.93 -0.46
C SER A 136 7.96 -16.66 0.96
N ASN A 137 7.50 -17.70 1.66
CA ASN A 137 7.15 -17.66 3.08
C ASN A 137 8.35 -18.04 3.98
N GLU A 138 8.20 -18.00 5.30
CA GLU A 138 9.24 -18.36 6.28
C GLU A 138 9.76 -19.82 6.15
N LYS A 139 9.00 -20.70 5.51
CA LYS A 139 9.37 -22.10 5.26
C LYS A 139 9.92 -22.33 3.84
N PHE A 140 10.08 -21.26 3.05
CA PHE A 140 10.46 -21.26 1.64
C PHE A 140 9.64 -22.22 0.74
N SER A 141 8.41 -22.52 1.17
CA SER A 141 7.54 -23.54 0.58
C SER A 141 6.30 -22.94 -0.10
N LEU A 142 6.28 -21.62 -0.34
CA LEU A 142 5.10 -20.90 -0.79
C LEU A 142 4.69 -21.32 -2.22
N LYS A 143 3.58 -22.04 -2.32
CA LYS A 143 2.96 -22.45 -3.60
C LYS A 143 2.01 -21.39 -4.17
N SER A 144 2.37 -20.12 -4.05
CA SER A 144 1.63 -19.00 -4.64
C SER A 144 2.56 -17.97 -5.32
N GLY A 145 2.01 -17.20 -6.25
CA GLY A 145 2.70 -16.12 -6.96
C GLY A 145 4.03 -16.54 -7.59
N VAL A 146 5.04 -15.67 -7.47
CA VAL A 146 6.38 -15.92 -8.03
C VAL A 146 7.06 -17.15 -7.43
N SER A 147 6.82 -17.46 -6.15
CA SER A 147 7.39 -18.64 -5.50
C SER A 147 6.81 -19.94 -6.06
N LYS A 148 5.52 -19.96 -6.43
CA LYS A 148 4.95 -21.10 -7.17
C LYS A 148 5.70 -21.31 -8.49
N ALA A 149 5.79 -20.27 -9.31
CA ALA A 149 6.40 -20.35 -10.63
C ALA A 149 7.87 -20.78 -10.58
N ILE A 150 8.66 -20.21 -9.64
CA ILE A 150 10.07 -20.58 -9.45
C ILE A 150 10.21 -22.03 -8.98
N LEU A 151 9.45 -22.47 -7.98
CA LEU A 151 9.56 -23.84 -7.45
C LEU A 151 9.09 -24.89 -8.47
N GLU A 152 7.99 -24.65 -9.18
CA GLU A 152 7.51 -25.54 -10.25
C GLU A 152 8.50 -25.63 -11.42
N ALA A 153 9.11 -24.50 -11.82
CA ALA A 153 10.10 -24.47 -12.89
C ALA A 153 11.47 -25.03 -12.48
N ALA A 154 11.86 -24.93 -11.20
CA ALA A 154 13.09 -25.50 -10.67
C ALA A 154 12.98 -27.01 -10.40
N GLY A 155 11.79 -27.48 -10.00
CA GLY A 155 11.52 -28.86 -9.65
C GLY A 155 11.82 -29.21 -8.18
N PRO A 156 11.41 -30.42 -7.74
CA PRO A 156 11.34 -30.79 -6.32
C PRO A 156 12.70 -30.86 -5.60
N ALA A 157 13.82 -30.93 -6.34
CA ALA A 157 15.15 -30.91 -5.74
C ALA A 157 15.41 -29.62 -4.94
N VAL A 158 14.95 -28.48 -5.44
CA VAL A 158 15.12 -27.18 -4.76
C VAL A 158 14.25 -27.08 -3.51
N GLU A 159 13.05 -27.67 -3.52
CA GLU A 159 12.18 -27.69 -2.33
C GLU A 159 12.78 -28.51 -1.19
N ASN A 160 13.42 -29.63 -1.51
CA ASN A 160 14.13 -30.46 -0.52
C ASN A 160 15.38 -29.74 0.03
N GLU A 161 16.11 -29.00 -0.82
CA GLU A 161 17.23 -28.15 -0.39
C GLU A 161 16.76 -27.01 0.53
N CYS A 162 15.64 -26.35 0.18
CA CYS A 162 15.00 -25.34 1.03
C CYS A 162 14.59 -25.89 2.40
N GLN A 163 13.96 -27.07 2.47
CA GLN A 163 13.57 -27.70 3.74
C GLN A 163 14.78 -28.02 4.63
N THR A 164 15.90 -28.44 4.02
CA THR A 164 17.16 -28.73 4.73
C THR A 164 17.84 -27.46 5.28
N LEU A 165 17.53 -26.28 4.70
CA LEU A 165 18.15 -25.00 5.02
C LEU A 165 17.20 -24.01 5.74
N ALA A 166 15.97 -24.44 6.06
CA ALA A 166 14.87 -23.59 6.51
C ALA A 166 15.07 -22.87 7.87
N GLU A 167 16.10 -23.25 8.65
CA GLU A 167 16.46 -22.54 9.90
C GLU A 167 17.15 -21.18 9.66
N ARG A 168 17.41 -20.82 8.39
CA ARG A 168 18.12 -19.59 8.00
C ARG A 168 17.16 -18.54 7.43
N ARG A 169 17.41 -17.26 7.75
CA ARG A 169 16.59 -16.14 7.24
C ARG A 169 16.74 -15.90 5.73
N ASP A 170 17.86 -16.33 5.16
CA ASP A 170 18.23 -16.25 3.76
C ASP A 170 18.81 -17.59 3.30
N VAL A 171 18.26 -18.15 2.21
CA VAL A 171 18.64 -19.47 1.69
C VAL A 171 19.06 -19.35 0.23
N LEU A 172 20.29 -19.77 -0.08
CA LEU A 172 20.85 -19.75 -1.43
C LEU A 172 21.03 -21.20 -1.93
N THR A 173 20.10 -21.64 -2.77
CA THR A 173 20.01 -23.02 -3.30
C THR A 173 20.61 -23.18 -4.70
N GLN A 174 20.77 -24.42 -5.15
CA GLN A 174 20.99 -24.78 -6.56
C GLN A 174 19.77 -24.41 -7.44
N PRO A 175 19.92 -24.32 -8.77
CA PRO A 175 18.87 -23.81 -9.65
C PRO A 175 17.84 -24.88 -10.07
N GLY A 176 18.09 -26.16 -9.77
CA GLY A 176 17.30 -27.27 -10.30
C GLY A 176 17.31 -27.25 -11.83
N ASN A 177 16.11 -27.20 -12.43
CA ASN A 177 15.93 -27.14 -13.90
C ASN A 177 16.00 -25.70 -14.48
N LEU A 178 16.22 -24.66 -13.66
CA LEU A 178 16.32 -23.28 -14.13
C LEU A 178 17.67 -22.98 -14.81
N ARG A 179 17.70 -21.90 -15.61
CA ARG A 179 18.89 -21.49 -16.37
C ARG A 179 19.82 -20.52 -15.62
N CYS A 180 19.43 -20.08 -14.43
CA CYS A 180 20.30 -19.32 -13.53
C CYS A 180 21.32 -20.24 -12.85
N GLN A 181 22.36 -19.69 -12.23
CA GLN A 181 23.32 -20.53 -11.50
C GLN A 181 22.84 -20.90 -10.09
N LYS A 182 22.05 -20.04 -9.44
CA LYS A 182 21.47 -20.24 -8.10
C LYS A 182 20.13 -19.53 -7.94
N ILE A 183 19.38 -19.92 -6.91
CA ILE A 183 18.15 -19.22 -6.47
C ILE A 183 18.38 -18.70 -5.06
N LEU A 184 18.13 -17.40 -4.84
CA LEU A 184 18.13 -16.79 -3.52
C LEU A 184 16.69 -16.68 -3.01
N HIS A 185 16.35 -17.45 -1.99
CA HIS A 185 15.03 -17.44 -1.35
C HIS A 185 15.04 -16.47 -0.17
N LEU A 186 14.06 -15.57 -0.18
CA LEU A 186 13.83 -14.55 0.83
C LEU A 186 12.38 -14.62 1.30
N VAL A 187 12.14 -14.25 2.56
CA VAL A 187 10.77 -14.10 3.07
C VAL A 187 10.17 -12.81 2.50
N GLY A 188 9.07 -12.94 1.76
CA GLY A 188 8.38 -11.83 1.12
C GLY A 188 7.94 -10.75 2.12
N GLN A 189 8.08 -9.49 1.73
CA GLN A 189 7.77 -8.33 2.58
C GLN A 189 6.66 -7.50 1.95
N THR A 190 5.85 -6.86 2.81
CA THR A 190 4.70 -6.02 2.41
C THR A 190 4.81 -4.59 2.94
N ASP A 191 5.91 -4.27 3.62
CA ASP A 191 6.26 -2.93 4.09
C ASP A 191 7.43 -2.40 3.25
N LEU A 192 7.37 -1.12 2.85
CA LEU A 192 8.34 -0.54 1.93
C LEU A 192 9.76 -0.48 2.53
N GLY A 193 9.89 -0.17 3.83
CA GLY A 193 11.18 -0.19 4.52
C GLY A 193 11.78 -1.60 4.59
N LYS A 194 10.96 -2.61 4.90
CA LYS A 194 11.37 -4.02 4.89
C LYS A 194 11.70 -4.53 3.48
N ILE A 195 11.02 -4.05 2.43
CA ILE A 195 11.35 -4.36 1.03
C ILE A 195 12.74 -3.79 0.70
N GLN A 196 13.00 -2.52 1.01
CA GLN A 196 14.32 -1.90 0.81
C GLN A 196 15.43 -2.68 1.52
N VAL A 197 15.23 -3.00 2.81
CA VAL A 197 16.18 -3.80 3.61
C VAL A 197 16.41 -5.19 3.00
N CYS A 198 15.34 -5.90 2.63
CA CYS A 198 15.42 -7.24 2.05
C CYS A 198 16.18 -7.26 0.71
N VAL A 199 15.92 -6.28 -0.16
CA VAL A 199 16.59 -6.14 -1.48
C VAL A 199 18.07 -5.76 -1.28
N ARG A 200 18.37 -4.85 -0.35
CA ARG A 200 19.75 -4.47 -0.01
C ARG A 200 20.53 -5.67 0.52
N ASP A 201 19.96 -6.41 1.45
CA ASP A 201 20.64 -7.54 2.10
C ASP A 201 20.87 -8.69 1.09
N ALA A 202 19.93 -8.90 0.15
CA ALA A 202 20.09 -9.80 -0.98
C ALA A 202 21.23 -9.36 -1.94
N LEU A 203 21.36 -8.06 -2.23
CA LEU A 203 22.48 -7.52 -3.02
C LEU A 203 23.81 -7.72 -2.29
N LEU A 204 23.88 -7.44 -0.99
CA LEU A 204 25.07 -7.66 -0.16
C LEU A 204 25.48 -9.14 -0.11
N LEU A 205 24.51 -10.06 -0.06
CA LEU A 205 24.77 -11.50 -0.15
C LEU A 205 25.33 -11.87 -1.53
N CYS A 206 24.80 -11.31 -2.63
CA CYS A 206 25.34 -11.53 -3.97
C CYS A 206 26.80 -11.07 -4.09
N ILE A 207 27.12 -9.90 -3.53
CA ILE A 207 28.48 -9.33 -3.48
C ILE A 207 29.41 -10.24 -2.65
N LYS A 208 28.97 -10.69 -1.47
CA LYS A 208 29.70 -11.62 -0.59
C LYS A 208 30.05 -12.93 -1.28
N HIS A 209 29.15 -13.45 -2.12
CA HIS A 209 29.36 -14.66 -2.93
C HIS A 209 30.07 -14.40 -4.28
N LYS A 210 30.56 -13.17 -4.53
CA LYS A 210 31.27 -12.75 -5.75
C LYS A 210 30.47 -12.93 -7.06
N LEU A 211 29.15 -12.89 -6.96
CA LEU A 211 28.23 -13.02 -8.11
C LEU A 211 28.24 -11.73 -8.94
N ARG A 212 27.97 -11.85 -10.25
CA ARG A 212 28.05 -10.76 -11.23
C ARG A 212 26.68 -10.26 -11.69
N SER A 213 25.63 -11.06 -11.58
CA SER A 213 24.29 -10.71 -12.03
C SER A 213 23.18 -11.28 -11.15
N VAL A 214 22.15 -10.46 -10.88
CA VAL A 214 20.98 -10.84 -10.09
C VAL A 214 19.69 -10.30 -10.73
N ALA A 215 18.65 -11.12 -10.74
CA ALA A 215 17.30 -10.76 -11.18
C ALA A 215 16.31 -10.84 -10.01
N PHE A 216 15.59 -9.75 -9.75
CA PHE A 216 14.53 -9.62 -8.75
C PHE A 216 13.15 -9.61 -9.42
N PRO A 217 12.11 -10.19 -8.82
CA PRO A 217 10.73 -9.88 -9.16
C PRO A 217 10.32 -8.54 -8.51
N ALA A 218 9.14 -8.01 -8.82
CA ALA A 218 8.54 -6.90 -8.10
C ALA A 218 8.04 -7.35 -6.69
N ILE A 219 8.95 -7.42 -5.72
CA ILE A 219 8.70 -7.96 -4.36
C ILE A 219 7.61 -7.13 -3.64
N GLY A 220 6.59 -7.79 -3.11
CA GLY A 220 5.50 -7.16 -2.35
C GLY A 220 4.28 -6.72 -3.18
N THR A 221 4.37 -6.68 -4.52
CA THR A 221 3.23 -6.30 -5.40
C THR A 221 2.17 -7.41 -5.56
N GLY A 222 2.53 -8.67 -5.26
CA GLY A 222 1.60 -9.81 -5.29
C GLY A 222 0.84 -10.02 -3.97
N ASN A 223 -0.14 -10.92 -3.98
CA ASN A 223 -0.90 -11.29 -2.78
C ASN A 223 -0.02 -11.99 -1.73
N PRO A 224 -0.19 -11.73 -0.42
CA PRO A 224 -1.19 -10.83 0.18
C PRO A 224 -0.76 -9.35 0.26
N GLY A 225 0.44 -9.00 -0.20
CA GLY A 225 1.03 -7.67 -0.02
C GLY A 225 0.27 -6.54 -0.74
N ASN A 226 -0.05 -6.75 -2.03
CA ASN A 226 -0.75 -5.77 -2.87
C ASN A 226 -0.19 -4.32 -2.76
N VAL A 227 1.13 -4.21 -2.55
CA VAL A 227 1.81 -2.93 -2.36
C VAL A 227 1.91 -2.21 -3.70
N GLY A 228 1.59 -0.91 -3.72
CA GLY A 228 1.60 -0.10 -4.95
C GLY A 228 2.95 -0.15 -5.66
N ALA A 229 2.92 -0.48 -6.96
CA ALA A 229 4.12 -0.77 -7.74
C ALA A 229 5.15 0.37 -7.75
N ARG A 230 4.71 1.64 -7.73
CA ARG A 230 5.62 2.78 -7.59
C ARG A 230 6.42 2.77 -6.28
N GLY A 231 5.75 2.60 -5.14
CA GLY A 231 6.44 2.53 -3.84
C GLY A 231 7.43 1.37 -3.78
N VAL A 232 7.07 0.21 -4.34
CA VAL A 232 7.98 -0.94 -4.46
C VAL A 232 9.17 -0.59 -5.35
N ALA A 233 8.96 0.03 -6.50
CA ALA A 233 10.04 0.45 -7.39
C ALA A 233 11.02 1.41 -6.68
N ASP A 234 10.50 2.43 -6.00
CA ASP A 234 11.29 3.40 -5.26
C ASP A 234 12.14 2.69 -4.18
N ALA A 235 11.52 1.85 -3.34
CA ALA A 235 12.22 1.07 -2.31
C ALA A 235 13.28 0.11 -2.88
N MET A 236 13.00 -0.54 -4.03
CA MET A 236 13.95 -1.43 -4.70
C MET A 236 15.15 -0.66 -5.27
N PHE A 237 14.95 0.50 -5.89
CA PHE A 237 16.07 1.29 -6.43
C PHE A 237 16.87 2.01 -5.37
N ASP A 238 16.25 2.43 -4.26
CA ASP A 238 16.98 3.02 -3.13
C ASP A 238 17.86 1.97 -2.44
N ALA A 239 17.41 0.71 -2.36
CA ALA A 239 18.25 -0.42 -1.94
C ALA A 239 19.43 -0.68 -2.89
N VAL A 240 19.23 -0.57 -4.20
CA VAL A 240 20.30 -0.68 -5.21
C VAL A 240 21.32 0.45 -5.05
N ILE A 241 20.84 1.69 -4.91
CA ILE A 241 21.70 2.87 -4.70
C ILE A 241 22.50 2.72 -3.40
N GLU A 242 21.86 2.34 -2.29
CA GLU A 242 22.52 2.15 -1.00
C GLU A 242 23.59 1.05 -1.08
N ALA A 243 23.25 -0.12 -1.63
CA ALA A 243 24.15 -1.26 -1.72
C ALA A 243 25.37 -0.98 -2.62
N LEU A 244 25.18 -0.36 -3.78
CA LEU A 244 26.26 -0.07 -4.72
C LEU A 244 27.12 1.13 -4.28
N THR A 245 26.53 2.17 -3.68
CA THR A 245 27.30 3.30 -3.11
C THR A 245 28.22 2.84 -1.98
N LYS A 246 27.74 1.93 -1.11
CA LYS A 246 28.55 1.35 -0.03
C LYS A 246 29.56 0.31 -0.51
N ASN A 247 29.45 -0.19 -1.74
CA ASN A 247 30.30 -1.26 -2.29
C ASN A 247 30.74 -0.96 -3.75
N PRO A 248 31.49 0.13 -4.00
CA PRO A 248 31.83 0.56 -5.37
C PRO A 248 32.70 -0.44 -6.13
N SER A 249 33.53 -1.23 -5.42
CA SER A 249 34.38 -2.30 -5.99
C SER A 249 33.66 -3.67 -6.07
N SER A 250 32.33 -3.71 -6.10
CA SER A 250 31.57 -4.96 -6.08
C SER A 250 31.74 -5.82 -7.35
N SER A 251 31.54 -7.14 -7.18
CA SER A 251 31.54 -8.12 -8.27
C SER A 251 30.35 -7.96 -9.22
N LEU A 252 29.25 -7.40 -8.73
CA LEU A 252 28.03 -7.16 -9.51
C LEU A 252 28.34 -6.27 -10.74
N LYS A 253 27.72 -6.62 -11.85
CA LYS A 253 27.74 -5.93 -13.16
C LYS A 253 26.34 -5.77 -13.74
N SER A 254 25.35 -6.53 -13.28
CA SER A 254 23.95 -6.41 -13.67
C SER A 254 23.00 -6.61 -12.49
N VAL A 255 22.06 -5.69 -12.31
CA VAL A 255 20.88 -5.85 -11.44
C VAL A 255 19.66 -5.67 -12.33
N LYS A 256 18.73 -6.63 -12.31
CA LYS A 256 17.53 -6.61 -13.15
C LYS A 256 16.28 -6.73 -12.27
N VAL A 257 15.24 -5.96 -12.59
CA VAL A 257 13.89 -6.16 -12.08
C VAL A 257 13.04 -6.72 -13.22
N VAL A 258 12.44 -7.89 -12.98
CA VAL A 258 11.62 -8.63 -13.94
C VAL A 258 10.14 -8.41 -13.59
N ILE A 259 9.46 -7.69 -14.48
CA ILE A 259 8.07 -7.29 -14.35
C ILE A 259 7.19 -8.30 -15.10
N PHE A 260 6.47 -9.15 -14.37
CA PHE A 260 5.57 -10.13 -14.98
C PHE A 260 4.27 -9.50 -15.49
N GLN A 261 3.72 -8.51 -14.77
CA GLN A 261 2.51 -7.80 -15.18
C GLN A 261 2.89 -6.48 -15.84
N ASN A 262 2.70 -6.37 -17.15
CA ASN A 262 3.17 -5.22 -17.95
C ASN A 262 2.65 -3.85 -17.47
N GLN A 263 1.53 -3.80 -16.74
CA GLN A 263 1.01 -2.57 -16.13
C GLN A 263 2.00 -1.91 -15.14
N MET A 264 2.82 -2.68 -14.43
CA MET A 264 3.80 -2.12 -13.47
C MET A 264 5.05 -1.55 -14.16
N LEU A 265 5.25 -1.82 -15.45
CA LEU A 265 6.49 -1.44 -16.15
C LEU A 265 6.71 0.08 -16.10
N GLN A 266 5.62 0.85 -16.24
CA GLN A 266 5.64 2.31 -16.22
C GLN A 266 6.08 2.86 -14.85
N ASP A 267 5.55 2.32 -13.75
CA ASP A 267 5.91 2.74 -12.39
C ASP A 267 7.41 2.57 -12.11
N PHE A 268 7.97 1.42 -12.52
CA PHE A 268 9.38 1.11 -12.36
C PHE A 268 10.26 1.95 -13.32
N HIS A 269 9.82 2.16 -14.56
CA HIS A 269 10.49 3.03 -15.51
C HIS A 269 10.59 4.47 -15.01
N ASP A 270 9.48 5.04 -14.54
CA ASP A 270 9.42 6.43 -14.10
C ASP A 270 10.18 6.65 -12.77
N SER A 271 10.33 5.60 -11.97
CA SER A 271 11.18 5.58 -10.77
C SER A 271 12.68 5.57 -11.12
N LEU A 272 13.06 4.81 -12.15
CA LEU A 272 14.41 4.79 -12.72
C LEU A 272 14.76 6.14 -13.37
N GLN A 273 13.83 6.73 -14.14
CA GLN A 273 14.02 8.04 -14.78
C GLN A 273 14.20 9.17 -13.76
N GLN A 274 13.40 9.21 -12.69
CA GLN A 274 13.53 10.20 -11.63
C GLN A 274 14.95 10.18 -11.02
N ARG A 275 15.50 9.00 -10.74
CA ARG A 275 16.84 8.81 -10.16
C ARG A 275 17.99 9.08 -11.14
N ALA A 276 17.76 8.97 -12.44
CA ALA A 276 18.70 9.40 -13.48
C ALA A 276 18.77 10.93 -13.66
N ALA A 277 17.71 11.66 -13.27
CA ALA A 277 17.62 13.11 -13.39
C ALA A 277 18.06 13.88 -12.12
N ALA A 278 18.21 13.21 -10.98
CA ALA A 278 18.51 13.83 -9.68
C ALA A 278 20.04 13.97 -9.43
N PRO A 279 20.57 15.16 -9.06
CA PRO A 279 22.01 15.40 -8.87
C PRO A 279 22.70 14.45 -7.88
N ASN A 280 23.94 14.05 -8.17
CA ASN A 280 24.68 13.06 -7.39
C ASN A 280 25.27 13.65 -6.07
N PRO A 281 25.00 13.10 -4.86
CA PRO A 281 25.35 13.75 -3.59
C PRO A 281 26.76 13.48 -3.03
N SER A 282 27.66 12.79 -3.75
CA SER A 282 28.92 12.29 -3.17
C SER A 282 30.15 12.47 -4.07
N GLY A 283 30.86 13.58 -3.86
CA GLY A 283 32.18 13.83 -4.45
C GLY A 283 33.31 13.41 -3.51
N GLN A 284 33.80 12.17 -3.61
CA GLN A 284 35.14 11.81 -3.14
C GLN A 284 36.07 11.69 -4.36
N GLN A 285 37.19 12.40 -4.33
CA GLN A 285 38.17 12.40 -5.43
C GLN A 285 39.03 11.14 -5.38
N GLU A 286 38.98 10.33 -6.44
CA GLU A 286 40.09 9.41 -6.74
C GLU A 286 41.21 10.17 -7.46
N VAL A 287 42.43 10.03 -6.95
CA VAL A 287 43.62 10.65 -7.50
C VAL A 287 44.19 9.75 -8.61
N THR A 288 44.17 10.22 -9.85
CA THR A 288 44.94 9.61 -10.95
C THR A 288 45.95 10.61 -11.50
N VAL A 289 47.22 10.38 -11.19
CA VAL A 289 48.34 11.17 -11.70
C VAL A 289 48.78 10.59 -13.05
N SER A 290 48.71 11.36 -14.12
CA SER A 290 49.54 11.15 -15.31
C SER A 290 49.76 12.48 -16.04
N SER A 291 50.83 12.55 -16.82
CA SER A 291 51.63 13.78 -17.00
C SER A 291 51.81 14.19 -18.47
N SER A 292 52.41 15.38 -18.67
CA SER A 292 52.94 15.94 -19.94
C SER A 292 51.91 16.47 -20.96
N SER A 293 52.18 17.49 -21.79
CA SER A 293 53.17 18.61 -21.74
C SER A 293 52.95 19.58 -22.92
N ALA A 294 53.39 20.85 -22.80
CA ALA A 294 53.51 21.88 -23.87
C ALA A 294 52.18 22.40 -24.49
N ALA A 295 52.04 23.63 -25.04
CA ALA A 295 52.85 24.86 -25.12
C ALA A 295 51.85 26.06 -25.07
N LEU A 296 52.07 27.22 -24.42
CA LEU A 296 53.08 28.29 -24.55
C LEU A 296 52.84 29.29 -25.73
N SER A 297 52.18 30.42 -25.43
CA SER A 297 52.27 31.72 -26.14
C SER A 297 51.50 32.82 -25.34
N THR A 298 52.13 33.57 -24.43
CA THR A 298 52.77 34.90 -24.64
C THR A 298 51.84 36.07 -25.05
N ALA A 299 51.54 36.95 -24.10
CA ALA A 299 51.57 38.41 -24.28
C ALA A 299 51.82 39.09 -22.92
N LEU A 300 52.73 40.07 -22.87
CA LEU A 300 53.15 40.81 -21.67
C LEU A 300 52.48 42.20 -21.63
N PHE A 301 52.17 42.73 -20.44
CA PHE A 301 52.65 44.04 -19.94
C PHE A 301 52.08 44.33 -18.53
N ALA A 302 52.91 44.91 -17.66
CA ALA A 302 52.65 45.36 -16.28
C ALA A 302 53.20 46.82 -16.16
N PRO A 303 53.15 47.57 -15.02
CA PRO A 303 52.90 47.23 -13.60
C PRO A 303 51.61 47.95 -13.05
N ALA A 304 51.31 48.17 -11.76
CA ALA A 304 52.07 48.07 -10.50
C ALA A 304 51.18 47.80 -9.25
N LEU A 305 51.76 47.92 -8.06
CA LEU A 305 51.16 47.76 -6.71
C LEU A 305 51.70 48.88 -5.78
N PRO A 306 51.04 49.23 -4.65
CA PRO A 306 51.44 48.60 -3.37
C PRO A 306 50.37 48.45 -2.25
N GLN A 307 50.41 47.28 -1.56
CA GLN A 307 50.22 47.07 -0.10
C GLN A 307 48.82 47.37 0.55
N LYS A 308 48.35 46.71 1.63
CA LYS A 308 48.84 45.60 2.49
C LYS A 308 47.66 44.96 3.28
N ALA A 309 47.96 43.90 4.05
CA ALA A 309 47.22 43.37 5.22
C ALA A 309 46.19 42.22 5.05
N VAL A 310 46.72 41.00 4.95
CA VAL A 310 46.57 39.88 5.93
C VAL A 310 45.16 39.52 6.48
N ALA A 311 44.72 38.32 6.04
CA ALA A 311 43.96 37.29 6.76
C ALA A 311 42.68 37.66 7.57
N SER A 312 41.53 37.24 7.04
CA SER A 312 40.89 35.99 7.47
C SER A 312 39.60 35.75 6.68
N GLY A 313 39.60 34.77 5.78
CA GLY A 313 38.42 34.33 5.04
C GLY A 313 37.47 33.53 5.92
N GLY A 314 36.85 34.19 6.90
CA GLY A 314 35.67 33.69 7.61
C GLY A 314 34.45 33.97 6.76
N ASP A 315 34.12 33.03 5.88
CA ASP A 315 33.11 33.20 4.83
C ASP A 315 31.70 33.26 5.44
N PHE A 316 31.19 34.49 5.65
CA PHE A 316 29.78 34.73 6.03
C PHE A 316 28.88 34.57 4.80
N VAL A 317 28.74 33.32 4.37
CA VAL A 317 27.95 32.94 3.21
C VAL A 317 26.48 32.90 3.60
N MET A 318 25.69 33.87 3.11
CA MET A 318 24.25 33.70 2.94
C MET A 318 24.02 32.68 1.84
N GLU A 319 24.18 31.40 2.17
CA GLU A 319 23.90 30.31 1.26
C GLU A 319 22.39 30.11 1.23
N ALA A 320 21.74 30.77 0.28
CA ALA A 320 20.36 30.50 -0.09
C ALA A 320 20.28 29.11 -0.74
N VAL A 321 20.44 28.06 0.07
CA VAL A 321 20.25 26.67 -0.35
C VAL A 321 18.79 26.54 -0.78
N LYS A 322 18.59 26.38 -2.08
CA LYS A 322 17.28 26.45 -2.71
C LYS A 322 16.79 25.07 -3.17
N PRO A 323 16.04 24.34 -2.34
CA PRO A 323 15.03 23.41 -2.82
C PRO A 323 13.75 24.17 -3.25
N ALA A 324 12.79 23.43 -3.78
CA ALA A 324 11.65 23.90 -4.59
C ALA A 324 10.54 24.68 -3.82
N PRO A 325 9.64 25.42 -4.51
CA PRO A 325 9.52 25.59 -5.96
C PRO A 325 10.00 26.95 -6.51
N LEU A 326 10.88 26.84 -7.51
CA LEU A 326 10.83 27.52 -8.80
C LEU A 326 9.99 28.82 -8.93
N CYS A 327 10.63 29.95 -8.60
CA CYS A 327 10.16 31.27 -9.03
C CYS A 327 10.86 31.66 -10.35
N PHE A 328 10.09 31.79 -11.43
CA PHE A 328 10.62 32.11 -12.76
C PHE A 328 10.70 33.62 -12.97
N HIS A 329 11.92 34.15 -12.97
CA HIS A 329 12.19 35.47 -13.53
C HIS A 329 12.34 35.33 -15.03
N ILE A 330 11.67 36.21 -15.76
CA ILE A 330 11.58 36.16 -17.21
C ILE A 330 12.09 37.49 -17.72
N CYS A 331 13.16 37.43 -18.50
CA CYS A 331 13.86 38.59 -18.99
C CYS A 331 13.99 38.50 -20.51
N GLY A 332 13.93 39.64 -21.17
CA GLY A 332 14.02 39.76 -22.61
C GLY A 332 14.31 41.21 -22.96
N ASP A 333 14.87 41.41 -24.14
CA ASP A 333 15.24 42.70 -24.72
C ASP A 333 14.07 43.69 -24.85
N SER A 334 12.82 43.23 -24.70
CA SER A 334 11.67 44.10 -24.47
C SER A 334 10.60 43.45 -23.58
N THR A 335 9.81 44.30 -22.93
CA THR A 335 8.67 43.94 -22.06
C THR A 335 7.62 43.07 -22.77
N LEU A 336 7.49 43.17 -24.10
CA LEU A 336 6.58 42.34 -24.90
C LEU A 336 7.00 40.86 -24.89
N LYS A 337 8.31 40.57 -24.98
CA LYS A 337 8.83 39.19 -24.95
C LYS A 337 8.75 38.58 -23.54
N VAL A 338 9.00 39.40 -22.51
CA VAL A 338 8.86 38.99 -21.10
C VAL A 338 7.43 38.52 -20.78
N ASN A 339 6.43 39.32 -21.17
CA ASN A 339 5.03 39.00 -20.89
C ASN A 339 4.53 37.77 -21.67
N ALA A 340 5.05 37.51 -22.88
CA ALA A 340 4.72 36.32 -23.66
C ALA A 340 5.20 35.02 -23.00
N ALA A 341 6.37 35.04 -22.35
CA ALA A 341 6.89 33.88 -21.62
C ALA A 341 6.23 33.70 -20.24
N LYS A 342 5.83 34.78 -19.54
CA LYS A 342 5.11 34.67 -18.25
C LYS A 342 3.80 33.91 -18.39
N LYS A 343 3.02 34.26 -19.41
CA LYS A 343 1.75 33.59 -19.76
C LYS A 343 1.89 32.08 -20.02
N LYS A 344 3.10 31.59 -20.31
CA LYS A 344 3.40 30.18 -20.60
C LYS A 344 3.79 29.38 -19.35
N ILE A 345 4.24 30.06 -18.29
CA ILE A 345 4.67 29.47 -17.01
C ILE A 345 3.49 29.35 -16.03
N ASP A 346 2.63 30.37 -15.95
CA ASP A 346 1.44 30.32 -15.09
C ASP A 346 0.48 29.18 -15.50
N SER A 347 0.51 28.77 -16.78
CA SER A 347 -0.20 27.60 -17.32
C SER A 347 0.34 26.23 -16.87
N ILE A 348 1.48 26.19 -16.17
CA ILE A 348 2.16 24.96 -15.71
C ILE A 348 2.00 24.78 -14.19
N LEU A 349 2.03 25.87 -13.42
CA LEU A 349 1.94 25.81 -11.94
C LEU A 349 0.55 25.39 -11.42
N SER A 350 -0.52 25.69 -12.16
CA SER A 350 -1.91 25.36 -11.80
C SER A 350 -2.26 23.86 -11.82
N LYS A 351 -1.27 22.98 -12.02
CA LYS A 351 -1.42 21.51 -12.02
C LYS A 351 -0.85 20.78 -10.79
N ASN A 352 -0.17 21.46 -9.85
CA ASN A 352 0.70 20.80 -8.84
C ASN A 352 0.49 21.19 -7.36
N LEU A 353 -0.61 21.85 -6.99
CA LEU A 353 -1.04 21.98 -5.58
C LEU A 353 -2.07 20.89 -5.28
N SER A 354 -2.09 20.32 -4.07
CA SER A 354 -3.06 19.27 -3.71
C SER A 354 -3.55 19.39 -2.27
N ILE A 355 -4.86 19.62 -2.14
CA ILE A 355 -5.62 19.21 -0.95
C ILE A 355 -5.76 17.69 -1.06
N ILE A 356 -5.40 16.96 -0.01
CA ILE A 356 -5.60 15.50 0.04
C ILE A 356 -6.83 15.21 0.92
N PRO A 357 -8.02 14.99 0.34
CA PRO A 357 -9.13 14.42 1.08
C PRO A 357 -8.76 12.98 1.44
N ILE A 358 -8.70 12.67 2.72
CA ILE A 358 -8.18 11.39 3.19
C ILE A 358 -9.26 10.30 3.05
N LYS A 359 -8.86 9.10 2.63
CA LYS A 359 -9.60 7.86 2.86
C LYS A 359 -8.87 7.14 4.02
N ASP A 360 -9.42 7.28 5.23
CA ASP A 360 -8.67 7.40 6.50
C ASP A 360 -7.98 6.13 7.08
N GLU A 361 -6.86 6.15 7.85
CA GLU A 361 -5.98 7.17 8.54
C GLU A 361 -6.05 7.26 10.10
N SER A 362 -5.15 7.98 10.85
CA SER A 362 -4.45 7.45 12.07
C SER A 362 -4.19 8.24 13.45
N ARG A 363 -3.32 7.76 14.43
CA ARG A 363 -2.98 8.33 15.78
C ARG A 363 -1.50 8.58 16.14
N SER A 364 -1.37 9.65 16.94
CA SER A 364 -0.36 10.10 17.93
C SER A 364 1.13 10.16 17.53
N ALA A 365 1.83 11.31 17.66
CA ALA A 365 1.44 12.59 18.27
C ALA A 365 2.11 13.81 17.60
N GLY A 366 1.51 15.00 17.76
CA GLY A 366 2.01 16.27 17.21
C GLY A 366 1.09 16.97 16.20
N VAL A 367 -0.18 16.55 16.10
CA VAL A 367 -1.00 16.69 14.90
C VAL A 367 -2.41 17.21 15.23
N GLY A 368 -2.92 18.13 14.41
CA GLY A 368 -4.31 18.58 14.44
C GLY A 368 -5.21 17.60 13.70
N ILE A 369 -6.36 17.26 14.31
CA ILE A 369 -7.32 16.30 13.74
C ILE A 369 -8.69 16.97 13.72
N ARG A 370 -9.26 17.14 12.52
CA ARG A 370 -10.57 17.74 12.29
C ARG A 370 -11.48 16.70 11.65
N VAL A 371 -12.65 16.46 12.23
CA VAL A 371 -13.65 15.55 11.68
C VAL A 371 -14.78 16.40 11.12
N GLU A 372 -15.00 16.31 9.80
CA GLU A 372 -16.10 17.01 9.13
C GLU A 372 -17.06 16.00 8.50
N ALA A 373 -18.36 16.26 8.64
CA ALA A 373 -19.42 15.47 8.06
C ALA A 373 -20.24 16.35 7.11
N ALA A 374 -19.95 16.26 5.81
CA ALA A 374 -20.61 17.03 4.77
C ALA A 374 -21.25 16.08 3.75
N ASN A 375 -22.53 16.31 3.41
CA ASN A 375 -23.29 15.46 2.49
C ASN A 375 -23.23 13.95 2.82
N GLY A 376 -23.05 13.59 4.10
CA GLY A 376 -22.95 12.22 4.60
C GLY A 376 -21.72 11.41 4.16
N GLN A 377 -20.69 12.06 3.61
CA GLN A 377 -19.32 11.58 3.75
C GLN A 377 -18.72 12.21 5.02
N GLY A 378 -18.24 11.36 5.93
CA GLY A 378 -17.31 11.78 6.96
C GLY A 378 -15.90 11.80 6.37
N SER A 379 -15.19 12.90 6.57
CA SER A 379 -13.77 13.03 6.26
C SER A 379 -13.03 13.40 7.54
N VAL A 380 -12.00 12.64 7.90
CA VAL A 380 -11.01 13.13 8.85
C VAL A 380 -9.95 13.89 8.06
N SER A 381 -9.59 15.05 8.57
CA SER A 381 -8.55 15.93 8.03
C SER A 381 -7.47 16.04 9.09
N VAL A 382 -6.25 15.67 8.72
CA VAL A 382 -5.13 15.50 9.65
C VAL A 382 -4.00 16.42 9.20
N GLU A 383 -3.59 17.34 10.07
CA GLU A 383 -2.66 18.43 9.77
C GLU A 383 -1.43 18.41 10.71
N GLY A 384 -0.23 18.39 10.13
CA GLY A 384 1.02 18.25 10.87
C GLY A 384 2.25 18.32 9.97
N LEU A 385 3.43 18.02 10.53
CA LEU A 385 4.68 17.87 9.78
C LEU A 385 4.74 16.49 9.11
N ASP A 386 5.37 16.35 7.94
CA ASP A 386 5.43 15.08 7.18
C ASP A 386 5.88 13.85 8.01
N SER A 387 6.81 14.04 8.96
CA SER A 387 7.28 12.98 9.87
C SER A 387 6.23 12.53 10.90
N ASP A 388 5.43 13.48 11.36
CA ASP A 388 4.48 13.30 12.44
C ASP A 388 3.13 12.87 11.87
N LEU A 389 2.77 13.42 10.70
CA LEU A 389 1.73 12.91 9.81
C LEU A 389 1.92 11.41 9.64
N LEU A 390 3.02 10.89 9.09
CA LEU A 390 3.14 9.43 8.85
C LEU A 390 2.83 8.54 10.08
N THR A 391 3.22 9.00 11.27
CA THR A 391 2.91 8.29 12.54
C THR A 391 1.42 8.40 12.86
N VAL A 392 0.87 9.61 12.77
CA VAL A 392 -0.58 9.91 12.82
C VAL A 392 -1.32 9.53 11.52
N THR A 393 -0.66 8.85 10.56
CA THR A 393 -1.22 8.20 9.35
C THR A 393 -1.13 6.64 9.39
N THR A 394 -0.46 6.04 10.40
CA THR A 394 -0.49 4.60 10.81
C THR A 394 -1.54 4.11 11.88
N GLN A 395 -1.59 4.55 13.15
CA GLN A 395 -2.44 4.03 14.26
C GLN A 395 -4.01 4.10 14.21
N ILE A 396 -4.79 5.20 14.06
CA ILE A 396 -6.26 5.12 13.70
C ILE A 396 -6.44 4.34 12.38
N HIS A 397 -5.44 4.16 11.50
CA HIS A 397 -5.58 3.28 10.35
C HIS A 397 -5.70 1.83 10.87
N GLU A 398 -4.94 1.51 11.92
CA GLU A 398 -5.15 0.36 12.79
C GLU A 398 -6.45 0.43 13.62
N MET A 399 -6.93 1.58 14.10
CA MET A 399 -8.21 1.67 14.83
C MET A 399 -9.44 1.56 13.93
N LEU A 400 -9.39 2.01 12.67
CA LEU A 400 -10.41 1.86 11.63
C LEU A 400 -10.35 0.43 11.10
N LYS A 401 -9.16 -0.15 10.98
CA LYS A 401 -9.00 -1.59 10.72
C LYS A 401 -9.57 -2.41 11.87
N ALA A 402 -9.27 -2.07 13.12
CA ALA A 402 -9.79 -2.73 14.31
C ALA A 402 -11.30 -2.54 14.44
N ALA A 403 -11.83 -1.34 14.21
CA ALA A 403 -13.26 -1.06 14.20
C ALA A 403 -13.97 -1.80 13.06
N ARG A 404 -13.39 -1.90 11.85
CA ARG A 404 -13.92 -2.72 10.75
C ARG A 404 -13.85 -4.21 11.05
N GLN A 405 -12.79 -4.70 11.73
CA GLN A 405 -12.66 -6.09 12.16
C GLN A 405 -13.61 -6.43 13.31
N GLU A 406 -13.84 -5.49 14.22
CA GLU A 406 -14.83 -5.60 15.29
C GLU A 406 -16.24 -5.51 14.73
N GLU A 407 -16.51 -4.66 13.75
CA GLU A 407 -17.79 -4.61 13.03
C GLU A 407 -18.03 -5.91 12.24
N ASP A 408 -17.05 -6.41 11.48
CA ASP A 408 -17.13 -7.70 10.79
C ASP A 408 -17.36 -8.86 11.77
N LEU A 409 -16.65 -8.87 12.91
CA LEU A 409 -16.85 -9.84 13.97
C LEU A 409 -18.23 -9.72 14.61
N ASN A 410 -18.71 -8.50 14.88
CA ASN A 410 -20.03 -8.25 15.45
C ASN A 410 -21.14 -8.62 14.46
N GLN A 411 -20.94 -8.39 13.16
CA GLN A 411 -21.87 -8.84 12.11
C GLN A 411 -21.89 -10.38 12.02
N LYS A 412 -20.73 -11.05 12.01
CA LYS A 412 -20.64 -12.53 12.03
C LYS A 412 -21.25 -13.12 13.29
N ALA A 413 -20.98 -12.52 14.45
CA ALA A 413 -21.56 -12.88 15.73
C ALA A 413 -23.08 -12.73 15.75
N ALA A 414 -23.62 -11.60 15.29
CA ALA A 414 -25.06 -11.35 15.23
C ALA A 414 -25.77 -12.29 14.23
N LEU A 415 -25.14 -12.57 13.08
CA LEU A 415 -25.64 -13.55 12.11
C LEU A 415 -25.66 -14.96 12.70
N LEU A 416 -24.60 -15.37 13.41
CA LEU A 416 -24.54 -16.68 14.04
C LEU A 416 -25.55 -16.81 15.19
N SER A 417 -25.68 -15.80 16.05
CA SER A 417 -26.66 -15.77 17.15
C SER A 417 -28.12 -15.83 16.68
N ALA A 418 -28.40 -15.62 15.39
CA ALA A 418 -29.73 -15.84 14.82
C ALA A 418 -30.01 -17.32 14.45
N VAL A 419 -29.00 -18.19 14.44
CA VAL A 419 -29.11 -19.59 13.96
C VAL A 419 -28.62 -20.62 14.98
N VAL A 420 -27.70 -20.25 15.86
CA VAL A 420 -27.27 -21.06 17.01
C VAL A 420 -26.99 -20.17 18.22
N GLU A 421 -27.43 -20.63 19.38
CA GLU A 421 -27.21 -20.00 20.67
C GLU A 421 -26.64 -21.01 21.67
N TRP A 422 -25.44 -20.71 22.14
CA TRP A 422 -24.89 -21.32 23.33
C TRP A 422 -25.49 -20.63 24.56
N GLN A 423 -25.90 -21.43 25.54
CA GLN A 423 -26.50 -20.97 26.80
C GLN A 423 -25.80 -21.60 27.99
N TYR A 424 -25.78 -20.90 29.13
CA TYR A 424 -25.21 -21.36 30.38
C TYR A 424 -26.19 -21.21 31.56
N ALA A 425 -26.22 -22.18 32.47
CA ALA A 425 -27.04 -22.15 33.68
C ALA A 425 -26.15 -22.27 34.95
N PRO A 426 -25.96 -21.18 35.72
CA PRO A 426 -25.39 -21.25 37.08
C PRO A 426 -26.24 -22.16 37.97
N ALA A 427 -25.64 -22.90 38.91
CA ALA A 427 -26.38 -23.93 39.66
C ALA A 427 -27.64 -23.36 40.36
N GLY A 428 -28.80 -23.93 40.01
CA GLY A 428 -30.10 -23.53 40.54
C GLY A 428 -30.74 -22.30 39.87
N GLN A 429 -30.21 -21.80 38.75
CA GLN A 429 -30.81 -20.73 37.95
C GLN A 429 -31.19 -21.18 36.54
N ASP A 430 -32.09 -20.43 35.90
CA ASP A 430 -32.45 -20.59 34.50
C ASP A 430 -31.25 -20.39 33.56
N TYR A 431 -31.33 -21.01 32.37
CA TYR A 431 -30.36 -20.82 31.30
C TYR A 431 -30.33 -19.35 30.83
N LYS A 432 -29.11 -18.85 30.60
CA LYS A 432 -28.82 -17.52 30.08
C LYS A 432 -27.96 -17.65 28.84
N SER A 433 -28.29 -16.92 27.80
CA SER A 433 -27.48 -16.87 26.57
C SER A 433 -26.10 -16.29 26.84
N PHE A 434 -25.09 -16.76 26.10
CA PHE A 434 -23.85 -15.99 25.96
C PHE A 434 -24.10 -14.71 25.15
N ASP A 435 -23.22 -13.72 25.30
CA ASP A 435 -23.18 -12.62 24.34
C ASP A 435 -22.82 -13.14 22.93
N ALA A 436 -23.22 -12.42 21.89
CA ALA A 436 -23.08 -12.88 20.52
C ALA A 436 -21.62 -13.20 20.12
N LYS A 437 -20.64 -12.50 20.68
CA LYS A 437 -19.22 -12.70 20.36
C LYS A 437 -18.68 -13.96 21.02
N THR A 438 -18.98 -14.18 22.30
CA THR A 438 -18.63 -15.45 22.97
C THR A 438 -19.37 -16.64 22.35
N ASN A 439 -20.63 -16.46 21.93
CA ASN A 439 -21.39 -17.44 21.16
C ASN A 439 -20.68 -17.85 19.85
N TYR A 440 -20.12 -16.88 19.13
CA TYR A 440 -19.34 -17.09 17.90
C TYR A 440 -17.96 -17.72 18.14
N GLU A 441 -17.31 -17.41 19.26
CA GLU A 441 -16.05 -18.07 19.66
C GLU A 441 -16.26 -19.54 20.04
N LEU A 442 -17.36 -19.87 20.72
CA LEU A 442 -17.74 -21.24 21.08
C LEU A 442 -18.05 -22.11 19.84
N GLU A 443 -18.82 -21.59 18.89
CA GLU A 443 -19.17 -22.34 17.68
C GLU A 443 -17.96 -22.56 16.76
N GLN A 444 -17.13 -21.54 16.53
CA GLN A 444 -15.89 -21.71 15.77
C GLN A 444 -14.91 -22.70 16.41
N ALA A 445 -14.91 -22.81 17.74
CA ALA A 445 -14.11 -23.80 18.44
C ALA A 445 -14.67 -25.23 18.23
N LEU A 446 -15.99 -25.37 18.16
CA LEU A 446 -16.66 -26.64 17.84
C LEU A 446 -16.37 -27.07 16.38
N GLU A 447 -16.49 -26.15 15.41
CA GLU A 447 -16.19 -26.42 13.99
C GLU A 447 -14.75 -26.88 13.76
N ARG A 448 -13.80 -26.36 14.55
CA ARG A 448 -12.38 -26.74 14.49
C ARG A 448 -12.02 -28.00 15.30
N ASP A 449 -13.01 -28.72 15.82
CA ASP A 449 -12.87 -29.88 16.72
C ASP A 449 -11.95 -29.60 17.95
N LEU A 450 -11.93 -28.35 18.44
CA LEU A 450 -11.17 -27.98 19.62
C LEU A 450 -11.82 -28.59 20.87
N LYS A 451 -11.05 -29.38 21.63
CA LYS A 451 -11.56 -30.05 22.84
C LYS A 451 -11.83 -29.09 23.99
N GLN A 452 -11.23 -27.90 23.97
CA GLN A 452 -11.47 -26.84 24.95
C GLN A 452 -11.22 -25.44 24.38
N VAL A 453 -11.93 -24.45 24.91
CA VAL A 453 -11.79 -23.02 24.57
C VAL A 453 -11.91 -22.18 25.85
N LYS A 454 -11.23 -21.03 25.89
CA LYS A 454 -11.34 -20.06 26.99
C LYS A 454 -12.33 -18.96 26.61
N VAL A 455 -13.26 -18.66 27.51
CA VAL A 455 -14.30 -17.63 27.35
C VAL A 455 -14.31 -16.71 28.57
N LYS A 456 -14.84 -15.49 28.43
CA LYS A 456 -15.01 -14.56 29.56
C LYS A 456 -16.48 -14.38 29.90
N LEU A 457 -16.82 -14.58 31.18
CA LEU A 457 -18.15 -14.31 31.74
C LEU A 457 -18.00 -13.35 32.91
N ASN A 458 -18.71 -12.21 32.88
CA ASN A 458 -18.66 -11.18 33.93
C ASN A 458 -17.22 -10.72 34.31
N GLY A 459 -16.30 -10.74 33.34
CA GLY A 459 -14.88 -10.39 33.54
C GLY A 459 -13.99 -11.50 34.09
N GLN A 460 -14.55 -12.63 34.56
CA GLN A 460 -13.78 -13.84 34.88
C GLN A 460 -13.56 -14.72 33.64
N GLU A 461 -12.40 -15.37 33.56
CA GLU A 461 -12.06 -16.30 32.49
C GLU A 461 -12.40 -17.74 32.90
N PHE A 462 -13.12 -18.45 32.02
CA PHE A 462 -13.57 -19.82 32.21
C PHE A 462 -13.06 -20.70 31.07
N THR A 463 -12.75 -21.96 31.35
CA THR A 463 -12.42 -22.95 30.31
C THR A 463 -13.62 -23.85 30.05
N VAL A 464 -14.11 -23.82 28.82
CA VAL A 464 -15.22 -24.62 28.30
C VAL A 464 -14.68 -25.86 27.59
N LYS A 465 -15.32 -27.01 27.82
CA LYS A 465 -15.08 -28.26 27.07
C LYS A 465 -16.22 -28.51 26.09
N LEU A 466 -15.88 -28.79 24.85
CA LEU A 466 -16.82 -28.96 23.73
C LEU A 466 -16.98 -30.45 23.38
N PRO A 467 -18.15 -30.91 22.89
CA PRO A 467 -19.38 -30.12 22.72
C PRO A 467 -20.23 -30.00 24.00
N ASN A 468 -20.12 -30.93 24.95
CA ASN A 468 -21.16 -31.17 25.98
C ASN A 468 -20.68 -31.06 27.45
N GLY A 469 -19.71 -30.17 27.77
CA GLY A 469 -19.37 -29.72 29.14
C GLY A 469 -18.36 -30.57 29.94
N PRO A 470 -18.08 -30.25 31.24
CA PRO A 470 -18.41 -29.05 32.02
C PRO A 470 -17.19 -28.14 32.32
N VAL A 471 -17.44 -27.00 32.98
CA VAL A 471 -16.47 -25.93 33.31
C VAL A 471 -15.82 -26.12 34.70
N ASN A 472 -14.52 -25.86 34.82
CA ASN A 472 -13.77 -25.71 36.09
C ASN A 472 -12.72 -24.58 35.89
N ASN A 473 -12.24 -23.82 36.88
CA ASN A 473 -11.57 -24.28 38.10
C ASN A 473 -11.50 -23.14 39.16
N SER A 474 -12.16 -23.27 40.33
CA SER A 474 -11.85 -22.48 41.56
C SER A 474 -12.73 -22.76 42.81
N GLY A 475 -13.83 -23.50 42.71
CA GLY A 475 -14.67 -23.85 43.88
C GLY A 475 -15.90 -22.97 44.12
N SER A 476 -16.29 -22.12 43.16
CA SER A 476 -17.63 -21.55 43.09
C SER A 476 -18.52 -22.32 42.08
N SER A 477 -19.83 -22.14 42.19
CA SER A 477 -20.88 -22.79 41.37
C SER A 477 -20.54 -22.84 39.87
N THR A 478 -20.47 -24.05 39.30
CA THR A 478 -20.11 -24.27 37.89
C THR A 478 -21.33 -24.10 36.97
N PRO A 479 -21.25 -23.30 35.91
CA PRO A 479 -22.34 -23.17 34.96
C PRO A 479 -22.43 -24.39 34.00
N LEU A 480 -23.63 -24.94 33.84
CA LEU A 480 -23.96 -25.97 32.85
C LEU A 480 -24.07 -25.35 31.45
N LEU A 481 -23.43 -25.94 30.45
CA LEU A 481 -23.41 -25.44 29.07
C LEU A 481 -24.35 -26.26 28.17
N THR A 482 -25.13 -25.59 27.30
CA THR A 482 -25.92 -26.22 26.24
C THR A 482 -25.81 -25.45 24.93
N ARG A 483 -25.99 -26.12 23.79
CA ARG A 483 -26.02 -25.54 22.44
C ARG A 483 -27.42 -25.74 21.85
N VAL A 484 -28.13 -24.64 21.63
CA VAL A 484 -29.47 -24.61 21.02
C VAL A 484 -29.31 -24.16 19.57
N ALA A 485 -29.69 -25.00 18.61
CA ALA A 485 -29.83 -24.57 17.22
C ALA A 485 -31.28 -24.10 16.98
N PHE A 486 -31.45 -22.91 16.40
CA PHE A 486 -32.77 -22.46 15.98
C PHE A 486 -33.20 -23.21 14.71
N SER A 487 -34.50 -23.51 14.59
CA SER A 487 -35.03 -24.30 13.48
C SER A 487 -34.75 -23.63 12.13
N SER A 488 -34.27 -24.42 11.18
CA SER A 488 -33.63 -23.95 9.96
C SER A 488 -34.59 -23.41 8.89
N ASP A 489 -34.46 -22.12 8.55
CA ASP A 489 -34.98 -21.51 7.30
C ASP A 489 -34.15 -21.93 6.06
N LEU A 490 -33.82 -23.23 5.95
CA LEU A 490 -33.18 -23.79 4.75
C LEU A 490 -34.26 -24.18 3.72
N PRO A 491 -34.00 -24.06 2.41
CA PRO A 491 -35.00 -24.39 1.40
C PRO A 491 -35.38 -25.87 1.44
N GLU A 492 -36.69 -26.17 1.41
CA GLU A 492 -37.20 -27.55 1.35
C GLU A 492 -36.71 -28.34 0.12
N SER A 493 -36.25 -27.63 -0.92
CA SER A 493 -35.67 -28.20 -2.14
C SER A 493 -34.23 -28.71 -1.98
N TRP A 494 -33.56 -28.42 -0.86
CA TRP A 494 -32.17 -28.85 -0.63
C TRP A 494 -32.07 -30.33 -0.22
N ASP A 495 -31.04 -31.01 -0.73
CA ASP A 495 -30.66 -32.35 -0.29
C ASP A 495 -30.19 -32.33 1.16
N SER A 496 -30.37 -33.46 1.86
CA SER A 496 -30.03 -33.57 3.28
C SER A 496 -28.56 -33.20 3.59
N MET A 497 -28.41 -32.20 4.45
CA MET A 497 -27.13 -31.69 4.94
C MET A 497 -26.78 -32.34 6.27
N ASN A 498 -26.05 -33.45 6.21
CA ASN A 498 -25.56 -34.20 7.38
C ASN A 498 -24.24 -33.66 7.98
N THR A 499 -23.82 -32.45 7.57
CA THR A 499 -22.62 -31.73 8.00
C THR A 499 -22.85 -30.22 7.88
N SER A 500 -22.18 -29.40 8.69
CA SER A 500 -22.23 -27.93 8.61
C SER A 500 -21.49 -27.33 7.40
N GLY A 501 -20.67 -28.11 6.69
CA GLY A 501 -19.93 -27.67 5.51
C GLY A 501 -20.77 -27.51 4.23
N THR A 502 -20.15 -26.93 3.20
CA THR A 502 -20.77 -26.69 1.88
C THR A 502 -20.85 -27.96 1.04
N LYS A 503 -21.92 -28.12 0.25
CA LYS A 503 -22.02 -29.12 -0.82
C LYS A 503 -22.34 -28.47 -2.17
N ALA A 504 -21.81 -29.03 -3.25
CA ALA A 504 -22.26 -28.78 -4.62
C ALA A 504 -22.97 -30.04 -5.12
N ILE A 505 -24.27 -29.94 -5.44
CA ILE A 505 -25.11 -31.06 -5.87
C ILE A 505 -25.39 -30.92 -7.37
N ALA A 506 -24.93 -31.89 -8.16
CA ALA A 506 -25.22 -31.93 -9.58
C ALA A 506 -26.72 -32.14 -9.83
N LEU A 507 -27.36 -31.22 -10.55
CA LEU A 507 -28.78 -31.33 -10.91
C LEU A 507 -28.96 -32.33 -12.04
N THR A 508 -29.99 -33.17 -11.92
CA THR A 508 -30.41 -34.09 -13.00
C THR A 508 -30.86 -33.28 -14.23
N PRO A 509 -30.27 -33.47 -15.43
CA PRO A 509 -30.70 -32.80 -16.64
C PRO A 509 -32.18 -33.05 -16.94
N GLY A 510 -32.91 -31.99 -17.31
CA GLY A 510 -34.35 -32.04 -17.58
C GLY A 510 -35.24 -31.99 -16.34
N SER A 511 -34.70 -31.92 -15.11
CA SER A 511 -35.51 -31.58 -13.93
C SER A 511 -36.07 -30.16 -14.04
N ALA A 512 -37.19 -29.87 -13.36
CA ALA A 512 -37.82 -28.53 -13.42
C ALA A 512 -36.87 -27.41 -12.97
N GLU A 513 -36.00 -27.68 -11.99
CA GLU A 513 -34.97 -26.78 -11.52
C GLU A 513 -33.84 -26.60 -12.55
N TYR A 514 -33.32 -27.69 -13.13
CA TYR A 514 -32.33 -27.64 -14.20
C TYR A 514 -32.84 -26.81 -15.39
N VAL A 515 -34.07 -27.07 -15.84
CA VAL A 515 -34.71 -26.37 -16.96
C VAL A 515 -34.87 -24.88 -16.65
N THR A 516 -35.18 -24.52 -15.40
CA THR A 516 -35.28 -23.11 -14.98
C THR A 516 -33.94 -22.39 -15.08
N VAL A 517 -32.85 -22.99 -14.59
CA VAL A 517 -31.50 -22.42 -14.67
C VAL A 517 -31.00 -22.37 -16.12
N GLU A 518 -31.27 -23.42 -16.90
CA GLU A 518 -30.96 -23.49 -18.33
C GLU A 518 -31.68 -22.40 -19.13
N GLN A 519 -32.98 -22.17 -18.90
CA GLN A 519 -33.75 -21.10 -19.56
C GLN A 519 -33.17 -19.72 -19.26
N LEU A 520 -32.81 -19.43 -18.00
CA LEU A 520 -32.19 -18.16 -17.62
C LEU A 520 -30.84 -17.95 -18.33
N PHE A 521 -30.01 -19.00 -18.43
CA PHE A 521 -28.74 -18.95 -19.16
C PHE A 521 -28.95 -18.77 -20.67
N LYS A 522 -29.83 -19.58 -21.28
CA LYS A 522 -30.13 -19.58 -22.72
C LYS A 522 -30.86 -18.33 -23.20
N ALA A 523 -31.53 -17.59 -22.31
CA ALA A 523 -32.15 -16.30 -22.63
C ALA A 523 -31.16 -15.26 -23.18
N SER A 524 -29.86 -15.43 -22.93
CA SER A 524 -28.82 -14.54 -23.48
C SER A 524 -27.54 -15.22 -23.94
N CYS A 525 -27.26 -16.49 -23.58
CA CYS A 525 -26.03 -17.20 -23.96
C CYS A 525 -26.34 -18.48 -24.77
N ASN A 526 -25.83 -18.56 -26.01
CA ASN A 526 -26.06 -19.70 -26.91
C ASN A 526 -25.13 -20.91 -26.66
N LYS A 527 -24.18 -20.81 -25.71
CA LYS A 527 -23.20 -21.86 -25.39
C LYS A 527 -23.85 -23.13 -24.82
N THR A 528 -23.16 -24.26 -24.86
CA THR A 528 -23.71 -25.56 -24.44
C THR A 528 -23.41 -25.81 -22.97
N ILE A 529 -24.44 -26.01 -22.14
CA ILE A 529 -24.28 -26.40 -20.75
C ILE A 529 -23.84 -27.86 -20.69
N THR A 530 -22.81 -28.16 -19.90
CA THR A 530 -22.30 -29.52 -19.66
C THR A 530 -22.70 -30.05 -18.29
N LYS A 531 -22.88 -29.17 -17.29
CA LYS A 531 -23.30 -29.50 -15.93
C LYS A 531 -23.89 -28.27 -15.23
N ILE A 532 -24.89 -28.47 -14.37
CA ILE A 532 -25.37 -27.47 -13.41
C ILE A 532 -25.29 -28.08 -12.01
N GLU A 533 -24.70 -27.37 -11.06
CA GLU A 533 -24.62 -27.77 -9.66
C GLU A 533 -25.32 -26.74 -8.78
N ARG A 534 -26.28 -27.17 -7.96
CA ARG A 534 -26.82 -26.34 -6.86
C ARG A 534 -25.77 -26.28 -5.75
N ILE A 535 -25.47 -25.09 -5.27
CA ILE A 535 -24.64 -24.92 -4.08
C ILE A 535 -25.55 -24.90 -2.85
N GLN A 536 -25.17 -25.67 -1.83
CA GLN A 536 -25.84 -25.72 -0.53
C GLN A 536 -24.82 -25.32 0.53
N ASN A 537 -24.87 -24.05 0.95
CA ASN A 537 -24.08 -23.51 2.05
C ASN A 537 -25.04 -22.85 3.07
N PRO A 538 -25.31 -23.51 4.22
CA PRO A 538 -26.30 -23.03 5.19
C PRO A 538 -25.99 -21.63 5.72
N VAL A 539 -24.72 -21.34 6.01
CA VAL A 539 -24.26 -20.09 6.61
C VAL A 539 -24.44 -18.93 5.64
N LEU A 540 -24.01 -19.07 4.38
CA LEU A 540 -24.19 -18.03 3.37
C LEU A 540 -25.67 -17.82 3.03
N TRP A 541 -26.47 -18.88 2.98
CA TRP A 541 -27.91 -18.78 2.73
C TRP A 541 -28.62 -18.02 3.85
N GLN A 542 -28.39 -18.41 5.10
CA GLN A 542 -28.98 -17.75 6.27
C GLN A 542 -28.53 -16.29 6.38
N SER A 543 -27.26 -16.00 6.07
CA SER A 543 -26.76 -14.63 5.98
C SER A 543 -27.55 -13.79 4.96
N LEU A 544 -27.78 -14.32 3.75
CA LEU A 544 -28.59 -13.66 2.73
C LEU A 544 -30.03 -13.42 3.22
N GLN A 545 -30.67 -14.41 3.83
CA GLN A 545 -32.06 -14.28 4.31
C GLN A 545 -32.21 -13.22 5.42
N ILE A 546 -31.25 -13.13 6.35
CA ILE A 546 -31.25 -12.09 7.39
C ILE A 546 -31.08 -10.70 6.76
N LYS A 547 -30.12 -10.54 5.84
CA LYS A 547 -29.87 -9.27 5.14
C LYS A 547 -31.08 -8.87 4.27
N ARG A 548 -31.75 -9.85 3.63
CA ARG A 548 -32.98 -9.63 2.86
C ARG A 548 -34.10 -9.09 3.73
N ARG A 549 -34.41 -9.72 4.87
CA ARG A 549 -35.45 -9.24 5.81
C ARG A 549 -35.18 -7.81 6.28
N ALA A 550 -33.93 -7.49 6.59
CA ALA A 550 -33.52 -6.14 6.97
C ALA A 550 -33.68 -5.13 5.82
N MET A 551 -33.35 -5.52 4.58
CA MET A 551 -33.50 -4.67 3.39
C MET A 551 -34.97 -4.46 3.01
N ASP A 552 -35.80 -5.51 3.13
CA ASP A 552 -37.26 -5.46 2.92
C ASP A 552 -37.92 -4.45 3.88
N GLN A 553 -37.51 -4.46 5.15
CA GLN A 553 -37.95 -3.48 6.16
C GLN A 553 -37.42 -2.07 5.88
N LYS A 554 -36.13 -1.93 5.53
CA LYS A 554 -35.47 -0.64 5.24
C LYS A 554 -36.11 0.07 4.05
N ASN A 555 -36.37 -0.65 2.96
CA ASN A 555 -36.87 -0.08 1.70
C ASN A 555 -38.41 -0.04 1.63
N GLY A 556 -39.11 -0.73 2.54
CA GLY A 556 -40.58 -0.77 2.57
C GLY A 556 -41.21 -1.60 1.45
N HIS A 557 -40.44 -2.46 0.79
CA HIS A 557 -40.89 -3.37 -0.26
C HIS A 557 -40.03 -4.62 -0.33
N SER A 558 -40.55 -5.73 -0.86
CA SER A 558 -39.84 -7.01 -0.98
C SER A 558 -39.09 -7.24 -2.30
N ASN A 559 -39.13 -6.28 -3.24
CA ASN A 559 -38.47 -6.38 -4.55
C ASN A 559 -36.97 -6.03 -4.49
N ASN A 560 -36.24 -6.61 -3.54
CA ASN A 560 -34.83 -6.30 -3.27
C ASN A 560 -33.85 -7.33 -3.87
N GLU A 561 -34.32 -8.53 -4.22
CA GLU A 561 -33.49 -9.65 -4.69
C GLU A 561 -33.60 -9.86 -6.21
N ARG A 562 -32.48 -10.15 -6.87
CA ARG A 562 -32.41 -10.50 -8.29
C ARG A 562 -31.51 -11.71 -8.51
N ARG A 563 -31.89 -12.57 -9.47
CA ARG A 563 -31.00 -13.60 -10.01
C ARG A 563 -30.10 -13.00 -11.10
N LEU A 564 -28.78 -13.05 -10.90
CA LEU A 564 -27.77 -12.44 -11.77
C LEU A 564 -26.58 -13.37 -12.00
N PHE A 565 -25.79 -13.12 -13.04
CA PHE A 565 -24.68 -13.99 -13.47
C PHE A 565 -23.30 -13.46 -13.09
N HIS A 566 -22.42 -14.33 -12.59
CA HIS A 566 -21.02 -14.01 -12.29
C HIS A 566 -20.07 -15.01 -12.95
N GLY A 567 -19.32 -14.57 -13.98
CA GLY A 567 -18.32 -15.40 -14.64
C GLY A 567 -17.07 -15.58 -13.78
N THR A 568 -16.51 -16.79 -13.72
CA THR A 568 -15.42 -17.13 -12.79
C THR A 568 -14.40 -18.12 -13.39
N SER A 569 -13.33 -18.42 -12.66
CA SER A 569 -12.33 -19.41 -13.03
C SER A 569 -12.24 -20.55 -12.02
N ALA A 570 -11.74 -21.71 -12.45
CA ALA A 570 -11.75 -22.93 -11.64
C ALA A 570 -10.97 -22.81 -10.31
N ASP A 571 -9.95 -21.94 -10.27
CA ASP A 571 -9.13 -21.65 -9.08
C ASP A 571 -9.87 -20.87 -7.98
N THR A 572 -11.07 -20.34 -8.23
CA THR A 572 -11.86 -19.59 -7.25
C THR A 572 -13.16 -20.28 -6.81
N VAL A 573 -13.56 -21.38 -7.46
CA VAL A 573 -14.86 -22.05 -7.20
C VAL A 573 -14.95 -22.60 -5.77
N GLU A 574 -13.92 -23.29 -5.30
CA GLU A 574 -13.88 -23.85 -3.93
C GLU A 574 -14.05 -22.74 -2.88
N PHE A 575 -13.30 -21.64 -3.04
CA PHE A 575 -13.40 -20.47 -2.17
C PHE A 575 -14.78 -19.82 -2.22
N ILE A 576 -15.36 -19.59 -3.40
CA ILE A 576 -16.67 -18.92 -3.53
C ILE A 576 -17.80 -19.79 -2.97
N ASN A 577 -17.73 -21.11 -3.16
CA ASN A 577 -18.72 -22.03 -2.59
C ASN A 577 -18.72 -21.99 -1.05
N GLU A 578 -17.53 -22.00 -0.44
CA GLU A 578 -17.38 -22.09 1.02
C GLU A 578 -17.52 -20.72 1.73
N HIS A 579 -16.94 -19.67 1.16
CA HIS A 579 -16.79 -18.35 1.80
C HIS A 579 -17.62 -17.24 1.14
N GLY A 580 -18.26 -17.51 0.00
CA GLY A 580 -19.02 -16.53 -0.76
C GLY A 580 -18.15 -15.62 -1.64
N PHE A 581 -18.76 -14.56 -2.15
CA PHE A 581 -18.04 -13.55 -2.91
C PHE A 581 -17.12 -12.72 -2.00
N ASN A 582 -16.07 -12.14 -2.57
CA ASN A 582 -15.20 -11.22 -1.85
C ASN A 582 -14.69 -10.13 -2.79
N ARG A 583 -15.15 -8.90 -2.55
CA ARG A 583 -14.84 -7.69 -3.34
C ARG A 583 -13.35 -7.36 -3.43
N SER A 584 -12.50 -7.85 -2.52
CA SER A 584 -11.04 -7.69 -2.63
C SER A 584 -10.42 -8.50 -3.78
N TYR A 585 -11.16 -9.45 -4.37
CA TYR A 585 -10.79 -10.11 -5.64
C TYR A 585 -11.46 -9.49 -6.87
N ALA A 586 -12.46 -8.62 -6.67
CA ALA A 586 -13.11 -7.88 -7.75
C ALA A 586 -12.21 -6.71 -8.19
N GLY A 587 -11.86 -6.68 -9.47
CA GLY A 587 -10.93 -5.69 -10.01
C GLY A 587 -10.06 -6.20 -11.17
N LYS A 588 -9.97 -7.52 -11.37
CA LYS A 588 -9.24 -8.11 -12.52
C LYS A 588 -9.76 -7.62 -13.88
N ASN A 589 -11.04 -7.23 -14.00
CA ASN A 589 -11.74 -7.00 -15.27
C ASN A 589 -12.71 -5.78 -15.23
N ALA A 590 -12.19 -4.60 -14.85
CA ALA A 590 -12.84 -3.28 -14.74
C ALA A 590 -13.62 -2.98 -13.45
N THR A 591 -13.38 -1.76 -12.92
CA THR A 591 -14.02 -1.16 -11.72
C THR A 591 -14.82 0.10 -12.07
N ALA A 592 -15.30 0.21 -13.32
CA ALA A 592 -15.84 1.44 -13.91
C ALA A 592 -17.02 2.07 -13.15
N TYR A 593 -17.78 1.27 -12.40
CA TYR A 593 -18.96 1.69 -11.65
C TYR A 593 -18.80 1.53 -10.12
N GLY A 594 -17.61 1.16 -9.65
CA GLY A 594 -17.29 1.00 -8.24
C GLY A 594 -16.34 -0.18 -7.94
N ASN A 595 -15.74 -0.16 -6.75
CA ASN A 595 -14.87 -1.20 -6.21
C ASN A 595 -15.68 -2.21 -5.39
N GLY A 596 -16.66 -2.85 -6.03
CA GLY A 596 -17.52 -3.88 -5.45
C GLY A 596 -17.54 -5.14 -6.31
N THR A 597 -18.34 -6.14 -5.93
CA THR A 597 -18.51 -7.38 -6.71
C THR A 597 -19.55 -7.17 -7.81
N TYR A 598 -19.17 -7.50 -9.05
CA TYR A 598 -19.98 -7.27 -10.27
C TYR A 598 -20.82 -8.50 -10.63
N PHE A 599 -22.08 -8.27 -10.98
CA PHE A 599 -23.03 -9.28 -11.44
C PHE A 599 -23.76 -8.80 -12.70
N ALA A 600 -23.74 -9.59 -13.77
CA ALA A 600 -24.37 -9.24 -15.04
C ALA A 600 -25.84 -9.72 -15.08
N VAL A 601 -26.70 -8.92 -15.71
CA VAL A 601 -28.08 -9.33 -16.03
C VAL A 601 -28.11 -10.42 -17.11
N ASN A 602 -27.19 -10.34 -18.09
CA ASN A 602 -27.08 -11.28 -19.19
C ASN A 602 -25.91 -12.25 -19.02
N ALA A 603 -26.19 -13.55 -19.11
CA ALA A 603 -25.19 -14.62 -19.11
C ALA A 603 -24.15 -14.45 -20.22
N SER A 604 -24.51 -13.88 -21.39
CA SER A 604 -23.55 -13.61 -22.47
C SER A 604 -22.36 -12.76 -22.04
N TYR A 605 -22.59 -11.72 -21.22
CA TYR A 605 -21.51 -10.86 -20.70
C TYR A 605 -20.53 -11.66 -19.84
N SER A 606 -21.07 -12.36 -18.83
CA SER A 606 -20.30 -13.23 -17.95
C SER A 606 -19.63 -14.39 -18.71
N SER A 607 -20.17 -14.81 -19.86
CA SER A 607 -19.64 -15.92 -20.66
C SER A 607 -18.35 -15.60 -21.44
N SER A 608 -17.92 -14.34 -21.49
CA SER A 608 -16.63 -13.96 -22.10
C SER A 608 -15.45 -14.65 -21.39
N ASP A 609 -14.39 -14.97 -22.15
CA ASP A 609 -13.14 -15.56 -21.62
C ASP A 609 -12.45 -14.65 -20.59
N THR A 610 -12.74 -13.34 -20.64
CA THR A 610 -12.31 -12.36 -19.64
C THR A 610 -12.78 -12.73 -18.23
N TYR A 611 -14.05 -13.11 -18.08
CA TYR A 611 -14.71 -13.38 -16.80
C TYR A 611 -14.78 -14.89 -16.51
N SER A 612 -15.41 -15.65 -17.40
CA SER A 612 -15.46 -17.11 -17.32
C SER A 612 -14.26 -17.72 -18.02
N ARG A 613 -13.09 -17.81 -17.37
CA ARG A 613 -11.87 -18.30 -18.04
C ARG A 613 -11.99 -19.79 -18.38
N PRO A 614 -11.70 -20.21 -19.63
CA PRO A 614 -11.73 -21.63 -19.99
C PRO A 614 -10.64 -22.43 -19.26
N GLY A 615 -11.01 -23.59 -18.73
CA GLY A 615 -10.11 -24.57 -18.15
C GLY A 615 -9.35 -25.39 -19.21
N ALA A 616 -8.49 -26.30 -18.76
CA ALA A 616 -7.62 -27.09 -19.63
C ALA A 616 -8.36 -27.98 -20.65
N ASN A 617 -9.62 -28.31 -20.38
CA ASN A 617 -10.52 -29.10 -21.24
C ASN A 617 -11.53 -28.23 -22.04
N GLY A 618 -11.39 -26.90 -21.99
CA GLY A 618 -12.28 -25.95 -22.63
C GLY A 618 -13.58 -25.62 -21.87
N ASP A 619 -13.86 -26.26 -20.73
CA ASP A 619 -15.02 -25.89 -19.90
C ASP A 619 -14.84 -24.50 -19.27
N LYS A 620 -15.92 -23.74 -19.24
CA LYS A 620 -16.03 -22.42 -18.62
C LYS A 620 -17.04 -22.47 -17.48
N LEU A 621 -16.85 -21.59 -16.49
CA LEU A 621 -17.56 -21.64 -15.22
C LEU A 621 -18.21 -20.28 -14.92
N MET A 622 -19.49 -20.32 -14.55
CA MET A 622 -20.27 -19.13 -14.21
C MET A 622 -21.28 -19.46 -13.12
N TYR A 623 -21.42 -18.59 -12.13
CA TYR A 623 -22.50 -18.69 -11.16
C TYR A 623 -23.77 -17.99 -11.67
N LEU A 624 -24.91 -18.58 -11.35
CA LEU A 624 -26.19 -17.88 -11.19
C LEU A 624 -26.38 -17.63 -9.70
N CYS A 625 -26.56 -16.37 -9.31
CA CYS A 625 -26.52 -15.91 -7.92
C CYS A 625 -27.81 -15.22 -7.53
N SER A 626 -28.28 -15.44 -6.30
CA SER A 626 -29.24 -14.56 -5.65
C SER A 626 -28.51 -13.34 -5.10
N VAL A 627 -28.88 -12.14 -5.54
CA VAL A 627 -28.21 -10.87 -5.21
C VAL A 627 -29.21 -9.86 -4.67
N LEU A 628 -28.95 -9.33 -3.47
CA LEU A 628 -29.71 -8.24 -2.87
C LEU A 628 -29.27 -6.90 -3.50
N THR A 629 -29.94 -6.52 -4.58
CA THR A 629 -29.70 -5.26 -5.29
C THR A 629 -30.39 -4.06 -4.64
N GLY A 630 -31.48 -4.31 -3.90
CA GLY A 630 -32.27 -3.30 -3.20
C GLY A 630 -32.67 -2.10 -4.05
N ASP A 631 -32.67 -0.91 -3.43
CA ASP A 631 -32.70 0.36 -4.14
C ASP A 631 -31.32 0.64 -4.74
N PHE A 632 -31.26 1.01 -6.03
CA PHE A 632 -30.01 1.21 -6.74
C PHE A 632 -29.95 2.55 -7.50
N THR A 633 -28.73 3.02 -7.77
CA THR A 633 -28.47 4.23 -8.56
C THR A 633 -27.22 4.07 -9.44
N THR A 634 -26.90 5.06 -10.27
CA THR A 634 -25.74 4.99 -11.18
C THR A 634 -24.43 4.94 -10.40
N GLY A 635 -23.58 3.97 -10.72
CA GLY A 635 -22.25 3.81 -10.12
C GLY A 635 -21.18 4.68 -10.79
N ALA A 636 -20.04 4.81 -10.11
CA ALA A 636 -18.86 5.49 -10.65
C ALA A 636 -17.56 4.87 -10.13
N SER A 637 -16.49 4.97 -10.93
CA SER A 637 -15.16 4.51 -10.56
C SER A 637 -14.68 5.08 -9.23
N GLY A 638 -14.04 4.25 -8.40
CA GLY A 638 -13.50 4.65 -7.10
C GLY A 638 -14.52 4.77 -5.95
N MET A 639 -15.82 4.54 -6.20
CA MET A 639 -16.80 4.24 -5.15
C MET A 639 -16.37 2.98 -4.38
N ILE A 640 -16.39 3.03 -3.05
CA ILE A 640 -16.11 1.89 -2.16
C ILE A 640 -17.35 1.42 -1.39
N ASP A 641 -18.44 2.15 -1.55
CA ASP A 641 -19.75 1.96 -0.95
C ASP A 641 -20.78 2.68 -1.83
N ALA A 642 -22.06 2.31 -1.72
CA ALA A 642 -23.15 2.92 -2.47
C ALA A 642 -23.42 4.36 -1.94
N PRO A 643 -23.83 5.30 -2.81
CA PRO A 643 -24.09 6.68 -2.41
C PRO A 643 -25.36 6.81 -1.55
N LEU A 644 -25.53 7.99 -0.94
CA LEU A 644 -26.68 8.30 -0.11
C LEU A 644 -27.93 8.60 -0.94
N LYS A 645 -29.10 8.19 -0.45
CA LYS A 645 -30.39 8.47 -1.13
C LYS A 645 -30.74 9.96 -1.10
N LYS A 646 -30.29 10.69 -0.06
CA LYS A 646 -30.53 12.13 0.13
C LYS A 646 -29.32 12.78 0.82
N SER A 647 -28.97 14.01 0.44
CA SER A 647 -27.91 14.76 1.12
C SER A 647 -28.29 15.03 2.59
N GLY A 648 -27.33 14.87 3.51
CA GLY A 648 -27.53 15.02 4.95
C GLY A 648 -28.23 13.84 5.63
N SER A 649 -28.59 12.78 4.89
CA SER A 649 -29.06 11.50 5.46
C SER A 649 -27.87 10.57 5.76
N ILE A 650 -28.12 9.53 6.56
CA ILE A 650 -27.26 8.34 6.67
C ILE A 650 -27.75 7.17 5.79
N ASP A 651 -28.94 7.28 5.20
CA ASP A 651 -29.55 6.24 4.37
C ASP A 651 -28.92 6.18 2.96
N ARG A 652 -28.40 4.99 2.61
CA ARG A 652 -27.71 4.68 1.35
C ARG A 652 -28.58 3.85 0.41
N PHE A 653 -28.32 3.98 -0.89
CA PHE A 653 -28.69 2.94 -1.85
C PHE A 653 -28.01 1.61 -1.46
N ASP A 654 -28.56 0.48 -1.89
CA ASP A 654 -28.09 -0.86 -1.52
C ASP A 654 -27.08 -1.42 -2.55
N SER A 655 -27.18 -0.98 -3.81
CA SER A 655 -26.23 -1.31 -4.87
C SER A 655 -26.12 -0.17 -5.90
N VAL A 656 -25.21 -0.32 -6.86
CA VAL A 656 -25.11 0.60 -8.01
C VAL A 656 -25.11 -0.15 -9.35
N VAL A 657 -25.47 0.56 -10.42
CA VAL A 657 -25.64 0.03 -11.77
C VAL A 657 -24.92 0.87 -12.83
N ASP A 658 -24.73 0.29 -14.02
CA ASP A 658 -24.23 0.99 -15.21
C ASP A 658 -25.27 1.99 -15.79
N ASN A 659 -26.55 1.65 -15.71
CA ASN A 659 -27.66 2.46 -16.21
C ASN A 659 -28.92 2.23 -15.36
N THR A 660 -29.51 3.28 -14.79
CA THR A 660 -30.69 3.14 -13.91
C THR A 660 -31.99 2.82 -14.64
N THR A 661 -32.13 3.18 -15.91
CA THR A 661 -33.33 2.92 -16.72
C THR A 661 -33.37 1.48 -17.22
N ARG A 662 -32.22 0.92 -17.61
CA ARG A 662 -32.09 -0.47 -18.04
C ARG A 662 -30.70 -1.01 -17.64
N PRO A 663 -30.53 -1.45 -16.38
CA PRO A 663 -29.28 -2.03 -15.90
C PRO A 663 -28.85 -3.22 -16.76
N SER A 664 -27.57 -3.26 -17.15
CA SER A 664 -26.95 -4.46 -17.70
C SER A 664 -26.12 -5.20 -16.64
N MET A 665 -25.73 -4.50 -15.56
CA MET A 665 -25.00 -5.06 -14.43
C MET A 665 -25.33 -4.36 -13.12
N PHE A 666 -25.14 -5.09 -12.01
CA PHE A 666 -25.24 -4.58 -10.63
C PHE A 666 -23.89 -4.78 -9.92
N ILE A 667 -23.55 -3.82 -9.06
CA ILE A 667 -22.35 -3.81 -8.24
C ILE A 667 -22.78 -3.68 -6.79
N ILE A 668 -22.50 -4.71 -5.98
CA ILE A 668 -22.72 -4.69 -4.53
C ILE A 668 -21.40 -4.41 -3.82
N PHE A 669 -21.49 -3.66 -2.71
CA PHE A 669 -20.33 -3.35 -1.87
C PHE A 669 -20.24 -4.22 -0.62
N HIS A 670 -21.30 -4.95 -0.26
CA HIS A 670 -21.31 -5.89 0.84
C HIS A 670 -21.33 -7.33 0.31
N ASP A 671 -20.31 -8.10 0.65
CA ASP A 671 -20.12 -9.46 0.12
C ASP A 671 -21.25 -10.43 0.54
N SER A 672 -21.83 -10.23 1.72
CA SER A 672 -22.99 -10.97 2.23
C SER A 672 -24.33 -10.62 1.55
N HIS A 673 -24.34 -9.71 0.57
CA HIS A 673 -25.53 -9.42 -0.25
C HIS A 673 -25.64 -10.33 -1.48
N ALA A 674 -24.76 -11.33 -1.67
CA ALA A 674 -24.89 -12.31 -2.74
C ALA A 674 -24.65 -13.75 -2.28
N TYR A 675 -25.52 -14.66 -2.73
CA TYR A 675 -25.42 -16.10 -2.53
C TYR A 675 -25.12 -16.78 -3.89
N PRO A 676 -24.04 -17.57 -4.02
CA PRO A 676 -23.79 -18.37 -5.20
C PRO A 676 -24.78 -19.54 -5.22
N GLU A 677 -25.85 -19.45 -6.00
CA GLU A 677 -26.97 -20.40 -5.92
C GLU A 677 -26.73 -21.65 -6.79
N TYR A 678 -26.25 -21.42 -8.03
CA TYR A 678 -25.88 -22.50 -8.95
C TYR A 678 -24.54 -22.20 -9.63
N LEU A 679 -23.72 -23.23 -9.80
CA LEU A 679 -22.54 -23.21 -10.66
C LEU A 679 -22.88 -23.89 -11.99
N ILE A 680 -22.76 -23.15 -13.09
CA ILE A 680 -22.99 -23.63 -14.46
C ILE A 680 -21.64 -23.89 -15.11
N THR A 681 -21.42 -25.13 -15.57
CA THR A 681 -20.29 -25.52 -16.43
C THR A 681 -20.78 -25.55 -17.88
N PHE A 682 -20.06 -24.92 -18.81
CA PHE A 682 -20.50 -24.76 -20.19
C PHE A 682 -19.32 -24.61 -21.18
N ARG A 683 -19.60 -24.78 -22.48
CA ARG A 683 -18.64 -24.60 -23.60
C ARG A 683 -19.19 -23.67 -24.67
#